data_AF-A0A183LQ49-F1
#
_entry.id   AF-A0A183LQ49-F1
#
_cell.length_a   1.000
_cell.length_b   1.000
_cell.length_c   1.000
_cell.angle_alpha   90.00
_cell.angle_beta   90.00
_cell.angle_gamma   90.00
#
_symmetry.space_group_name_H-M   'P 1'
#
loop_
_entity.id
_entity.type
_entity.pdbx_description
1 polymer ?
#
loop_
_entity_poly.entity_id
_entity_poly.type
_entity_poly.pdbx_seq_one_letter_code
_entity_poly.pdbx_strand_id
1 'polypeptide(L)'
;MLHIINRPDDLVNTIRHLAELTTIMIQQKTDLLKQIKMNEMEYQEELLKTKSLIQNEWKMIMDDKITKLNYENADKIQKAVEEVARVESLRQEQLLSVKATIIEELENKLRETRQDSSVVRIQDTASQDSNAGPIHKISWIDESSTLTPLDVGRLSDLQILAEKQIVHETELNEAKEASELLPRLQQEIELKENQIEEMKSQLDQQNQANIKLHEEIEKQCELRWKSELDSYREQVRQHARTICVMEERLVKLTKQLKDTKNEVTKFKRTNTDQTSTIEVLRSDLQGTQAQLSDIKGELPEIQKEEIENVLNDNKKINQELCNTKTQLINLKDSLEQMNEKLYEKDEHIKRLQITIQELTNSKHEYEYKIKHLQETINDEREKLAHHHHHNEPINASSKLTQELINLGNECKGERHHEIIDKQREALSQLRQRLRDQYMYISPKGNTESDELILQISKLKRENAELRSKAVLAEVVPSIKALTNNSTLALIDFKNGDDDQVTGQKSANMDHIGLRNAMDALYTSEECYLNLARSISSRLDLDRLPGQRSLIQVPKIERETVRKERQNTIQLLSQRIEILKDQLQHKENLLNEYERDMSRLKLDFFQSPPLDLTLADAKGEQLDQFISELRSKETEIQLLRQSLDRTREALLNEQRSVAAFKKSRVSFDCKHMLAFGQCIIHYNHTAGYTN
;
A
#
# COMPACT_ATOMS: atom_id res chain seq x y z
N MET A 1 25.93 28.71 31.17
CA MET A 1 25.56 28.22 32.52
C MET A 1 26.72 27.44 33.10
N LEU A 2 27.61 28.05 33.89
CA LEU A 2 28.78 27.35 34.49
C LEU A 2 29.29 28.05 35.77
N HIS A 3 28.36 28.45 36.65
CA HIS A 3 28.66 28.95 37.99
C HIS A 3 27.64 28.36 38.98
N ILE A 4 28.07 27.35 39.73
CA ILE A 4 27.72 26.96 41.12
C ILE A 4 28.54 25.68 41.38
N ILE A 5 29.74 25.84 41.95
CA ILE A 5 30.45 24.79 42.71
C ILE A 5 31.21 25.52 43.81
N ASN A 6 30.59 25.68 44.98
CA ASN A 6 31.26 26.23 46.17
C ASN A 6 30.75 25.61 47.49
N ARG A 7 29.97 24.52 47.43
CA ARG A 7 29.62 23.68 48.59
C ARG A 7 29.69 22.19 48.19
N PRO A 8 30.30 21.32 49.02
CA PRO A 8 30.39 19.89 48.72
C PRO A 8 29.03 19.19 48.66
N ASP A 9 28.03 19.68 49.40
CA ASP A 9 26.67 19.12 49.43
C ASP A 9 25.97 19.19 48.06
N ASP A 10 26.20 20.25 47.27
CA ASP A 10 25.61 20.41 45.93
C ASP A 10 26.16 19.38 44.95
N LEU A 11 27.45 19.05 45.06
CA LEU A 11 28.09 18.00 44.25
C LEU A 11 27.51 16.63 44.61
N VAL A 12 27.35 16.33 45.89
CA VAL A 12 26.76 15.06 46.38
C VAL A 12 25.31 14.93 45.93
N ASN A 13 24.52 16.00 46.00
CA ASN A 13 23.14 16.03 45.50
C ASN A 13 23.08 15.83 43.98
N THR A 14 23.97 16.45 43.22
CA THR A 14 24.07 16.29 41.76
C THR A 14 24.44 14.85 41.38
N ILE A 15 25.42 14.25 42.06
CA ILE A 15 25.83 12.86 41.86
C ILE A 15 24.67 11.89 42.19
N ARG A 16 23.92 12.14 43.27
CA ARG A 16 22.75 11.33 43.64
C ARG A 16 21.67 11.40 42.55
N HIS A 17 21.35 12.60 42.07
CA HIS A 17 20.35 12.79 41.01
C HIS A 17 20.78 12.12 39.68
N LEU A 18 22.06 12.20 39.31
CA LEU A 18 22.60 11.48 38.16
C LEU A 18 22.53 9.95 38.32
N ALA A 19 22.73 9.42 39.53
CA ALA A 19 22.58 8.00 39.82
C ALA A 19 21.10 7.55 39.76
N GLU A 20 20.17 8.37 40.26
CA GLU A 20 18.72 8.15 40.14
C GLU A 20 18.28 8.13 38.67
N LEU A 21 18.67 9.15 37.88
CA LEU A 21 18.41 9.21 36.43
C LEU A 21 19.00 8.00 35.70
N THR A 22 20.23 7.60 36.03
CA THR A 22 20.87 6.40 35.45
C THR A 22 20.09 5.13 35.78
N THR A 23 19.60 5.01 37.01
CA THR A 23 18.77 3.87 37.45
C THR A 23 17.44 3.83 36.70
N ILE A 24 16.78 4.98 36.52
CA ILE A 24 15.53 5.10 35.73
C ILE A 24 15.78 4.71 34.26
N MET A 25 16.85 5.19 33.64
CA MET A 25 17.19 4.84 32.26
C MET A 25 17.52 3.34 32.09
N ILE A 26 18.20 2.74 33.06
CA ILE A 26 18.46 1.28 33.08
C ILE A 26 17.13 0.52 33.20
N GLN A 27 16.22 0.96 34.06
CA GLN A 27 14.91 0.34 34.22
C GLN A 27 14.08 0.43 32.93
N GLN A 28 13.96 1.62 32.33
CA GLN A 28 13.29 1.83 31.04
C GLN A 28 13.89 0.94 29.94
N LYS A 29 15.23 0.83 29.87
CA LYS A 29 15.91 -0.05 28.92
C LYS A 29 15.58 -1.53 29.15
N THR A 30 15.52 -2.00 30.40
CA THR A 30 15.19 -3.40 30.68
C THR A 30 13.73 -3.72 30.40
N ASP A 31 12.80 -2.78 30.61
CA ASP A 31 11.38 -2.98 30.28
C ASP A 31 11.12 -2.92 28.76
N LEU A 32 11.78 -2.03 28.02
CA LEU A 32 11.77 -2.07 26.55
C LEU A 32 12.33 -3.39 26.00
N LEU A 33 13.41 -3.92 26.57
CA LEU A 33 13.96 -5.24 26.18
C LEU A 33 13.00 -6.40 26.48
N LYS A 34 12.17 -6.32 27.54
CA LYS A 34 11.10 -7.30 27.79
C LYS A 34 9.99 -7.18 26.75
N GLN A 35 9.54 -5.96 26.43
CA GLN A 35 8.51 -5.73 25.41
C GLN A 35 8.95 -6.23 24.04
N ILE A 36 10.19 -5.95 23.61
CA ILE A 36 10.74 -6.46 22.34
C ILE A 36 10.68 -8.00 22.30
N LYS A 37 11.13 -8.68 23.36
CA LYS A 37 11.06 -10.15 23.44
C LYS A 37 9.64 -10.71 23.45
N MET A 38 8.70 -10.00 24.08
CA MET A 38 7.29 -10.41 24.10
C MET A 38 6.69 -10.33 22.69
N ASN A 39 6.90 -9.20 22.01
CA ASN A 39 6.48 -9.01 20.62
C ASN A 39 7.14 -10.03 19.68
N GLU A 40 8.44 -10.33 19.85
CA GLU A 40 9.14 -11.37 19.08
C GLU A 40 8.50 -12.76 19.23
N MET A 41 8.06 -13.13 20.45
CA MET A 41 7.35 -14.39 20.67
C MET A 41 5.95 -14.38 20.04
N GLU A 42 5.21 -13.28 20.15
CA GLU A 42 3.88 -13.11 19.53
C GLU A 42 3.97 -13.24 18.00
N TYR A 43 4.92 -12.56 17.36
CA TYR A 43 5.16 -12.69 15.91
C TYR A 43 5.57 -14.12 15.51
N GLN A 44 6.35 -14.83 16.33
CA GLN A 44 6.68 -16.24 16.06
C GLN A 44 5.44 -17.14 16.17
N GLU A 45 4.55 -16.90 17.13
CA GLU A 45 3.29 -17.64 17.28
C GLU A 45 2.33 -17.38 16.10
N GLU A 46 2.19 -16.13 15.66
CA GLU A 46 1.43 -15.78 14.45
C GLU A 46 2.01 -16.40 13.18
N LEU A 47 3.34 -16.43 13.05
CA LEU A 47 4.02 -17.05 11.90
C LEU A 47 3.83 -18.58 11.88
N LEU A 48 3.77 -19.22 13.06
CA LEU A 48 3.42 -20.65 13.16
C LEU A 48 1.93 -20.91 12.85
N LYS A 49 1.02 -20.06 13.33
CA LYS A 49 -0.42 -20.15 13.02
C LYS A 49 -0.70 -19.99 11.53
N THR A 50 -0.14 -18.96 10.89
CA THR A 50 -0.29 -18.71 9.45
C THR A 50 0.32 -19.83 8.61
N LYS A 51 1.51 -20.33 8.97
CA LYS A 51 2.11 -21.50 8.30
C LYS A 51 1.22 -22.75 8.42
N SER A 52 0.64 -23.00 9.58
CA SER A 52 -0.29 -24.12 9.81
C SER A 52 -1.57 -23.97 8.99
N LEU A 53 -2.16 -22.77 8.94
CA LEU A 53 -3.34 -22.46 8.13
C LEU A 53 -3.08 -22.76 6.65
N ILE A 54 -2.00 -22.19 6.09
CA ILE A 54 -1.60 -22.40 4.70
C ILE A 54 -1.37 -23.90 4.42
N GLN A 55 -0.68 -24.62 5.30
CA GLN A 55 -0.45 -26.05 5.14
C GLN A 55 -1.76 -26.86 5.12
N ASN A 56 -2.75 -26.50 5.93
CA ASN A 56 -4.06 -27.14 5.95
C ASN A 56 -4.89 -26.80 4.71
N GLU A 57 -4.84 -25.56 4.21
CA GLU A 57 -5.49 -25.16 2.95
C GLU A 57 -4.92 -25.93 1.75
N TRP A 58 -3.59 -26.00 1.62
CA TRP A 58 -2.94 -26.79 0.56
C TRP A 58 -3.29 -28.26 0.64
N LYS A 59 -3.37 -28.82 1.86
CA LYS A 59 -3.79 -30.21 2.06
C LYS A 59 -5.24 -30.42 1.61
N MET A 60 -6.17 -29.54 2.03
CA MET A 60 -7.58 -29.62 1.65
C MET A 60 -7.78 -29.52 0.13
N ILE A 61 -7.06 -28.61 -0.54
CA ILE A 61 -7.08 -28.46 -2.01
C ILE A 61 -6.54 -29.72 -2.70
N MET A 62 -5.48 -30.33 -2.16
CA MET A 62 -4.92 -31.57 -2.69
C MET A 62 -5.88 -32.75 -2.51
N ASP A 63 -6.48 -32.91 -1.33
CA ASP A 63 -7.45 -33.97 -1.02
C ASP A 63 -8.73 -33.83 -1.89
N ASP A 64 -9.24 -32.60 -2.10
CA ASP A 64 -10.34 -32.32 -3.04
C ASP A 64 -9.97 -32.65 -4.50
N LYS A 65 -8.74 -32.35 -4.93
CA LYS A 65 -8.31 -32.67 -6.30
C LYS A 65 -8.11 -34.18 -6.49
N ILE A 66 -7.58 -34.90 -5.50
CA ILE A 66 -7.44 -36.36 -5.51
C ILE A 66 -8.82 -37.03 -5.55
N THR A 67 -9.75 -36.60 -4.71
CA THR A 67 -11.11 -37.19 -4.68
C THR A 67 -11.88 -36.95 -5.99
N LYS A 68 -11.76 -35.77 -6.59
CA LYS A 68 -12.32 -35.51 -7.94
C LYS A 68 -11.71 -36.39 -9.02
N LEU A 69 -10.39 -36.51 -9.08
CA LEU A 69 -9.71 -37.38 -10.05
C LEU A 69 -10.09 -38.87 -9.87
N ASN A 70 -10.23 -39.32 -8.62
CA ASN A 70 -10.69 -40.69 -8.34
C ASN A 70 -12.13 -40.92 -8.81
N TYR A 71 -13.02 -39.94 -8.64
CA TYR A 71 -14.40 -40.02 -9.15
C TYR A 71 -14.47 -40.00 -10.67
N GLU A 72 -13.73 -39.09 -11.33
CA GLU A 72 -13.60 -39.04 -12.79
C GLU A 72 -13.04 -40.34 -13.38
N ASN A 73 -12.05 -40.96 -12.72
CA ASN A 73 -11.49 -42.24 -13.15
C ASN A 73 -12.46 -43.41 -12.92
N ALA A 74 -13.20 -43.41 -11.81
CA ALA A 74 -14.24 -44.42 -11.56
C ALA A 74 -15.37 -44.36 -12.62
N ASP A 75 -15.82 -43.16 -12.99
CA ASP A 75 -16.81 -42.94 -14.05
C ASP A 75 -16.30 -43.40 -15.44
N LYS A 76 -15.03 -43.11 -15.78
CA LYS A 76 -14.39 -43.62 -17.01
C LYS A 76 -14.31 -45.15 -17.04
N ILE A 77 -13.92 -45.77 -15.92
CA ILE A 77 -13.86 -47.25 -15.80
C ILE A 77 -15.27 -47.83 -15.94
N GLN A 78 -16.27 -47.25 -15.28
CA GLN A 78 -17.66 -47.69 -15.36
C GLN A 78 -18.18 -47.65 -16.82
N LYS A 79 -17.95 -46.54 -17.54
CA LYS A 79 -18.32 -46.41 -18.96
C LYS A 79 -17.59 -47.40 -19.86
N ALA A 80 -16.31 -47.68 -19.59
CA ALA A 80 -15.56 -48.69 -20.34
C ALA A 80 -16.10 -50.11 -20.09
N VAL A 81 -16.47 -50.44 -18.84
CA VAL A 81 -17.11 -51.71 -18.49
C VAL A 81 -18.49 -51.85 -19.14
N GLU A 82 -19.29 -50.78 -19.17
CA GLU A 82 -20.60 -50.76 -19.84
C GLU A 82 -20.48 -50.97 -21.35
N GLU A 83 -19.50 -50.33 -22.01
CA GLU A 83 -19.26 -50.51 -23.44
C GLU A 83 -18.73 -51.93 -23.76
N VAL A 84 -17.84 -52.48 -22.94
CA VAL A 84 -17.40 -53.89 -23.07
C VAL A 84 -18.58 -54.85 -22.91
N ALA A 85 -19.47 -54.62 -21.94
CA ALA A 85 -20.69 -55.42 -21.76
C ALA A 85 -21.64 -55.30 -22.96
N ARG A 86 -21.77 -54.11 -23.55
CA ARG A 86 -22.56 -53.86 -24.77
C ARG A 86 -21.99 -54.61 -25.98
N VAL A 87 -20.67 -54.56 -26.17
CA VAL A 87 -19.97 -55.27 -27.26
C VAL A 87 -20.08 -56.78 -27.09
N GLU A 88 -19.93 -57.31 -25.88
CA GLU A 88 -20.05 -58.74 -25.61
C GLU A 88 -21.50 -59.24 -25.81
N SER A 89 -22.50 -58.44 -25.43
CA SER A 89 -23.91 -58.73 -25.72
C SER A 89 -24.18 -58.83 -27.23
N LEU A 90 -23.69 -57.86 -28.01
CA LEU A 90 -23.81 -57.86 -29.48
C LEU A 90 -23.09 -59.06 -30.11
N ARG A 91 -21.91 -59.43 -29.60
CA ARG A 91 -21.17 -60.64 -30.02
C ARG A 91 -21.97 -61.92 -29.73
N GLN A 92 -22.64 -62.00 -28.59
CA GLN A 92 -23.49 -63.15 -28.24
C GLN A 92 -24.72 -63.24 -29.16
N GLU A 93 -25.37 -62.11 -29.47
CA GLU A 93 -26.47 -62.04 -30.43
C GLU A 93 -26.04 -62.49 -31.84
N GLN A 94 -24.89 -62.00 -32.34
CA GLN A 94 -24.30 -62.44 -33.60
C GLN A 94 -23.98 -63.94 -33.60
N LEU A 95 -23.41 -64.48 -32.51
CA LEU A 95 -23.11 -65.90 -32.38
C LEU A 95 -24.39 -66.76 -32.37
N LEU A 96 -25.48 -66.28 -31.76
CA LEU A 96 -26.78 -66.94 -31.81
C LEU A 96 -27.37 -66.92 -33.23
N SER A 97 -27.26 -65.80 -33.95
CA SER A 97 -27.67 -65.71 -35.36
C SER A 97 -26.91 -66.69 -36.25
N VAL A 98 -25.59 -66.79 -36.11
CA VAL A 98 -24.75 -67.73 -36.88
C VAL A 98 -25.10 -69.19 -36.54
N LYS A 99 -25.39 -69.49 -35.27
CA LYS A 99 -25.87 -70.82 -34.87
C LYS A 99 -27.23 -71.14 -35.49
N ALA A 100 -28.15 -70.19 -35.54
CA ALA A 100 -29.46 -70.36 -36.16
C ALA A 100 -29.34 -70.65 -37.67
N THR A 101 -28.52 -69.90 -38.41
CA THR A 101 -28.31 -70.15 -39.85
C THR A 101 -27.66 -71.50 -40.13
N ILE A 102 -26.71 -71.94 -39.29
CA ILE A 102 -26.10 -73.28 -39.41
C ILE A 102 -27.14 -74.38 -39.13
N ILE A 103 -28.02 -74.20 -38.15
CA ILE A 103 -29.11 -75.15 -37.87
C ILE A 103 -30.07 -75.23 -39.06
N GLU A 104 -30.47 -74.09 -39.63
CA GLU A 104 -31.35 -74.05 -40.82
C GLU A 104 -30.71 -74.73 -42.05
N GLU A 105 -29.42 -74.52 -42.29
CA GLU A 105 -28.68 -75.16 -43.39
C GLU A 105 -28.56 -76.68 -43.18
N LEU A 106 -28.29 -77.13 -41.95
CA LEU A 106 -28.27 -78.56 -41.60
C LEU A 106 -29.65 -79.19 -41.72
N GLU A 107 -30.71 -78.49 -41.33
CA GLU A 107 -32.08 -78.95 -41.55
C GLU A 107 -32.44 -79.03 -43.03
N ASN A 108 -31.99 -78.09 -43.87
CA ASN A 108 -32.17 -78.14 -45.33
C ASN A 108 -31.47 -79.37 -45.92
N LYS A 109 -30.20 -79.60 -45.61
CA LYS A 109 -29.45 -80.80 -46.04
C LYS A 109 -30.11 -82.11 -45.56
N LEU A 110 -30.73 -82.08 -44.38
CA LEU A 110 -31.47 -83.22 -43.83
C LEU A 110 -32.86 -83.39 -44.47
N ARG A 111 -33.45 -82.34 -45.05
CA ARG A 111 -34.64 -82.41 -45.93
C ARG A 111 -34.28 -82.96 -47.31
N GLU A 112 -33.20 -82.47 -47.92
CA GLU A 112 -32.65 -82.91 -49.21
C GLU A 112 -32.30 -84.41 -49.19
N THR A 113 -31.47 -84.85 -48.24
CA THR A 113 -31.10 -86.28 -48.11
C THR A 113 -32.30 -87.19 -47.83
N ARG A 114 -33.38 -86.69 -47.22
CA ARG A 114 -34.65 -87.43 -47.08
C ARG A 114 -35.43 -87.51 -48.40
N GLN A 115 -35.41 -86.47 -49.22
CA GLN A 115 -35.94 -86.52 -50.59
C GLN A 115 -35.12 -87.49 -51.45
N ASP A 116 -33.79 -87.40 -51.45
CA ASP A 116 -32.91 -88.31 -52.20
C ASP A 116 -33.12 -89.77 -51.76
N SER A 117 -33.23 -90.03 -50.45
CA SER A 117 -33.55 -91.37 -49.93
C SER A 117 -34.94 -91.87 -50.38
N SER A 118 -35.88 -90.98 -50.67
CA SER A 118 -37.19 -91.33 -51.24
C SER A 118 -37.12 -91.58 -52.75
N VAL A 119 -36.20 -90.93 -53.48
CA VAL A 119 -35.91 -91.19 -54.90
C VAL A 119 -35.17 -92.51 -55.08
N VAL A 120 -34.17 -92.79 -54.24
CA VAL A 120 -33.43 -94.08 -54.23
C VAL A 120 -34.38 -95.25 -53.95
N ARG A 121 -35.34 -95.11 -53.01
CA ARG A 121 -36.38 -96.14 -52.80
C ARG A 121 -37.30 -96.39 -54.01
N ILE A 122 -37.40 -95.46 -54.95
CA ILE A 122 -38.16 -95.65 -56.20
C ILE A 122 -37.29 -96.34 -57.26
N GLN A 123 -35.97 -96.13 -57.24
CA GLN A 123 -35.01 -96.81 -58.15
C GLN A 123 -34.65 -98.23 -57.69
N ASP A 124 -34.52 -98.48 -56.38
CA ASP A 124 -34.19 -99.80 -55.83
C ASP A 124 -35.29 -100.86 -56.06
N THR A 125 -36.52 -100.44 -56.40
CA THR A 125 -37.59 -101.36 -56.83
C THR A 125 -37.50 -101.77 -58.31
N ALA A 126 -36.51 -101.30 -59.07
CA ALA A 126 -36.38 -101.52 -60.51
C ALA A 126 -35.08 -102.25 -60.93
N SER A 127 -34.20 -102.62 -59.99
CA SER A 127 -32.89 -103.24 -60.29
C SER A 127 -32.57 -104.45 -59.38
N GLN A 128 -33.50 -105.38 -59.26
CA GLN A 128 -33.19 -106.76 -58.89
C GLN A 128 -33.23 -107.65 -60.15
N ASP A 129 -32.06 -108.01 -60.69
CA ASP A 129 -31.84 -109.30 -61.36
C ASP A 129 -30.37 -109.49 -61.78
N SER A 130 -29.86 -110.71 -61.63
CA SER A 130 -28.48 -111.16 -62.00
C SER A 130 -27.34 -110.58 -61.12
N ASN A 131 -26.26 -111.29 -60.79
CA ASN A 131 -25.79 -112.63 -61.19
C ASN A 131 -24.94 -113.27 -60.06
N ALA A 132 -24.75 -114.60 -60.05
CA ALA A 132 -24.14 -115.32 -58.92
C ALA A 132 -22.98 -116.27 -59.30
N GLY A 133 -21.80 -116.04 -58.71
CA GLY A 133 -20.67 -116.99 -58.56
C GLY A 133 -19.96 -117.47 -59.85
N PRO A 134 -19.02 -118.45 -59.74
CA PRO A 134 -18.37 -118.99 -58.54
C PRO A 134 -16.82 -119.11 -58.62
N ILE A 135 -16.19 -119.52 -57.51
CA ILE A 135 -14.75 -119.79 -57.33
C ILE A 135 -14.40 -121.24 -57.73
N HIS A 136 -13.22 -121.53 -58.28
CA HIS A 136 -12.69 -122.91 -58.39
C HIS A 136 -11.16 -123.06 -58.18
N LYS A 137 -10.76 -124.24 -57.68
CA LYS A 137 -9.38 -124.70 -57.34
C LYS A 137 -8.70 -125.46 -58.50
N ILE A 138 -7.35 -125.59 -58.48
CA ILE A 138 -6.54 -126.84 -58.70
C ILE A 138 -5.01 -126.57 -58.49
N SER A 139 -4.06 -127.53 -58.37
CA SER A 139 -3.92 -128.62 -57.37
C SER A 139 -2.85 -129.70 -57.75
N TRP A 140 -1.55 -129.51 -57.41
CA TRP A 140 -0.50 -130.57 -57.30
C TRP A 140 -0.08 -131.31 -58.63
N ILE A 141 0.97 -132.16 -58.81
CA ILE A 141 2.14 -132.65 -58.03
C ILE A 141 3.25 -133.25 -58.95
N ASP A 142 4.54 -133.00 -58.63
CA ASP A 142 5.74 -133.90 -58.57
C ASP A 142 6.23 -134.87 -59.71
N GLU A 143 7.45 -135.40 -59.48
CA GLU A 143 8.17 -136.56 -60.07
C GLU A 143 8.88 -136.42 -61.45
N SER A 144 10.04 -137.08 -61.75
CA SER A 144 11.17 -137.58 -60.93
C SER A 144 12.38 -138.05 -61.79
N SER A 145 13.60 -137.75 -61.35
CA SER A 145 14.83 -138.60 -61.35
C SER A 145 15.41 -139.32 -62.61
N THR A 146 16.59 -138.82 -63.06
CA THR A 146 17.90 -139.51 -63.30
C THR A 146 18.08 -140.78 -64.20
N LEU A 147 19.00 -140.72 -65.20
CA LEU A 147 20.24 -141.56 -65.37
C LEU A 147 20.72 -141.88 -66.83
N THR A 148 21.82 -141.24 -67.28
CA THR A 148 23.05 -141.84 -67.92
C THR A 148 22.94 -142.61 -69.30
N PRO A 149 24.04 -143.12 -69.95
CA PRO A 149 24.61 -142.38 -71.09
C PRO A 149 25.25 -143.21 -72.27
N LEU A 150 24.83 -143.06 -73.54
CA LEU A 150 25.69 -143.31 -74.73
C LEU A 150 24.97 -142.99 -76.06
N ASP A 151 25.20 -141.79 -76.63
CA ASP A 151 25.22 -141.52 -78.09
C ASP A 151 25.69 -140.06 -78.39
N VAL A 152 26.86 -139.74 -77.83
CA VAL A 152 27.38 -138.36 -77.67
C VAL A 152 27.66 -137.63 -79.00
N GLY A 153 27.69 -138.33 -80.14
CA GLY A 153 27.95 -137.73 -81.46
C GLY A 153 26.74 -137.10 -82.16
N ARG A 154 25.50 -137.52 -81.85
CA ARG A 154 24.27 -136.92 -82.41
C ARG A 154 23.46 -136.16 -81.36
N LEU A 155 23.66 -136.49 -80.08
CA LEU A 155 23.13 -135.71 -78.98
C LEU A 155 23.76 -134.31 -78.91
N SER A 156 25.03 -134.09 -79.27
CA SER A 156 25.62 -132.75 -79.20
C SER A 156 24.89 -131.70 -80.05
N ASP A 157 24.57 -132.02 -81.32
CA ASP A 157 23.89 -131.06 -82.20
C ASP A 157 22.40 -130.92 -81.85
N LEU A 158 21.74 -131.99 -81.40
CA LEU A 158 20.37 -131.94 -80.90
C LEU A 158 20.25 -131.23 -79.54
N GLN A 159 21.26 -131.34 -78.67
CA GLN A 159 21.38 -130.62 -77.40
C GLN A 159 21.58 -129.13 -77.68
N ILE A 160 22.49 -128.75 -78.60
CA ILE A 160 22.69 -127.35 -78.99
C ILE A 160 21.44 -126.77 -79.67
N LEU A 161 20.70 -127.57 -80.45
CA LEU A 161 19.41 -127.15 -81.02
C LEU A 161 18.32 -127.02 -79.93
N ALA A 162 18.24 -127.96 -78.98
CA ALA A 162 17.28 -127.90 -77.89
C ALA A 162 17.58 -126.76 -76.89
N GLU A 163 18.86 -126.51 -76.58
CA GLU A 163 19.29 -125.38 -75.77
C GLU A 163 18.99 -124.05 -76.47
N LYS A 164 19.22 -123.94 -77.79
CA LYS A 164 18.80 -122.77 -78.58
C LYS A 164 17.27 -122.64 -78.66
N GLN A 165 16.54 -123.74 -78.74
CA GLN A 165 15.08 -123.75 -78.73
C GLN A 165 14.54 -123.26 -77.38
N ILE A 166 15.10 -123.76 -76.27
CA ILE A 166 14.76 -123.34 -74.90
C ILE A 166 15.12 -121.88 -74.70
N VAL A 167 16.33 -121.44 -75.09
CA VAL A 167 16.75 -120.03 -75.01
C VAL A 167 15.82 -119.13 -75.82
N HIS A 168 15.48 -119.49 -77.06
CA HIS A 168 14.51 -118.75 -77.86
C HIS A 168 13.10 -118.76 -77.23
N GLU A 169 12.68 -119.86 -76.59
CA GLU A 169 11.37 -119.97 -75.94
C GLU A 169 11.30 -119.20 -74.61
N THR A 170 12.41 -119.11 -73.87
CA THR A 170 12.54 -118.21 -72.71
C THR A 170 12.60 -116.75 -73.16
N GLU A 171 13.41 -116.40 -74.17
CA GLU A 171 13.46 -115.05 -74.74
C GLU A 171 12.08 -114.63 -75.30
N LEU A 172 11.34 -115.55 -75.92
CA LEU A 172 10.00 -115.32 -76.41
C LEU A 172 8.96 -115.15 -75.29
N ASN A 173 9.11 -115.86 -74.16
CA ASN A 173 8.24 -115.67 -73.00
C ASN A 173 8.58 -114.39 -72.23
N GLU A 174 9.86 -114.07 -72.03
CA GLU A 174 10.32 -112.78 -71.50
C GLU A 174 9.83 -111.62 -72.39
N ALA A 175 9.86 -111.77 -73.72
CA ALA A 175 9.30 -110.79 -74.65
C ALA A 175 7.76 -110.66 -74.56
N LYS A 176 7.03 -111.75 -74.29
CA LYS A 176 5.57 -111.69 -74.03
C LYS A 176 5.28 -111.00 -72.70
N GLU A 177 5.98 -111.36 -71.63
CA GLU A 177 5.83 -110.73 -70.31
C GLU A 177 6.17 -109.24 -70.38
N ALA A 178 7.25 -108.86 -71.07
CA ALA A 178 7.58 -107.47 -71.35
C ALA A 178 6.47 -106.77 -72.18
N SER A 179 5.89 -107.47 -73.17
CA SER A 179 4.77 -106.94 -73.98
C SER A 179 3.46 -106.79 -73.20
N GLU A 180 3.23 -107.56 -72.13
CA GLU A 180 2.08 -107.39 -71.23
C GLU A 180 2.32 -106.34 -70.13
N LEU A 181 3.57 -106.16 -69.69
CA LEU A 181 3.95 -105.16 -68.69
C LEU A 181 4.03 -103.74 -69.28
N LEU A 182 4.47 -103.59 -70.53
CA LEU A 182 4.59 -102.30 -71.22
C LEU A 182 3.30 -101.45 -71.17
N PRO A 183 2.10 -101.96 -71.57
CA PRO A 183 0.87 -101.15 -71.52
C PRO A 183 0.43 -100.81 -70.09
N ARG A 184 0.73 -101.64 -69.09
CA ARG A 184 0.43 -101.32 -67.67
C ARG A 184 1.30 -100.16 -67.18
N LEU A 185 2.60 -100.18 -67.50
CA LEU A 185 3.51 -99.09 -67.18
C LEU A 185 3.15 -97.80 -67.95
N GLN A 186 2.71 -97.90 -69.20
CA GLN A 186 2.20 -96.76 -69.97
C GLN A 186 0.95 -96.14 -69.31
N GLN A 187 -0.01 -96.97 -68.89
CA GLN A 187 -1.21 -96.49 -68.16
C GLN A 187 -0.86 -95.86 -66.81
N GLU A 188 0.12 -96.42 -66.08
CA GLU A 188 0.59 -95.83 -64.82
C GLU A 188 1.30 -94.49 -65.06
N ILE A 189 2.14 -94.38 -66.10
CA ILE A 189 2.76 -93.11 -66.52
C ILE A 189 1.69 -92.08 -66.87
N GLU A 190 0.72 -92.41 -67.71
CA GLU A 190 -0.38 -91.50 -68.08
C GLU A 190 -1.18 -91.03 -66.86
N LEU A 191 -1.47 -91.93 -65.91
CA LEU A 191 -2.14 -91.56 -64.66
C LEU A 191 -1.27 -90.65 -63.77
N LYS A 192 0.05 -90.84 -63.75
CA LYS A 192 0.99 -89.98 -63.03
C LYS A 192 1.17 -88.62 -63.71
N GLU A 193 1.19 -88.57 -65.03
CA GLU A 193 1.22 -87.33 -65.82
C GLU A 193 -0.04 -86.49 -65.57
N ASN A 194 -1.22 -87.11 -65.58
CA ASN A 194 -2.48 -86.46 -65.22
C ASN A 194 -2.48 -85.94 -63.77
N GLN A 195 -1.99 -86.72 -62.81
CA GLN A 195 -1.83 -86.27 -61.41
C GLN A 195 -0.86 -85.09 -61.28
N ILE A 196 0.24 -85.09 -62.04
CA ILE A 196 1.20 -83.99 -62.08
C ILE A 196 0.56 -82.72 -62.68
N GLU A 197 -0.23 -82.84 -63.74
CA GLU A 197 -0.88 -81.69 -64.38
C GLU A 197 -1.99 -81.09 -63.49
N GLU A 198 -2.75 -81.92 -62.77
CA GLU A 198 -3.69 -81.45 -61.75
C GLU A 198 -2.97 -80.67 -60.63
N MET A 199 -1.88 -81.22 -60.09
CA MET A 199 -1.08 -80.54 -59.06
C MET A 199 -0.47 -79.22 -59.56
N LYS A 200 -0.02 -79.14 -60.81
CA LYS A 200 0.43 -77.87 -61.42
C LYS A 200 -0.71 -76.86 -61.49
N SER A 201 -1.89 -77.27 -61.96
CA SER A 201 -3.06 -76.39 -62.05
C SER A 201 -3.47 -75.84 -60.68
N GLN A 202 -3.45 -76.69 -59.64
CA GLN A 202 -3.71 -76.27 -58.26
C GLN A 202 -2.63 -75.27 -57.76
N LEU A 203 -1.35 -75.54 -58.04
CA LEU A 203 -0.24 -74.65 -57.67
C LEU A 203 -0.34 -73.29 -58.38
N ASP A 204 -0.68 -73.25 -59.67
CA ASP A 204 -0.86 -72.01 -60.43
C ASP A 204 -2.06 -71.20 -59.94
N GLN A 205 -3.18 -71.86 -59.60
CA GLN A 205 -4.32 -71.20 -58.95
C GLN A 205 -3.93 -70.62 -57.59
N GLN A 206 -3.17 -71.35 -56.77
CA GLN A 206 -2.67 -70.87 -55.49
C GLN A 206 -1.70 -69.69 -55.65
N ASN A 207 -0.81 -69.74 -56.64
CA ASN A 207 0.11 -68.64 -56.97
C ASN A 207 -0.67 -67.38 -57.40
N GLN A 208 -1.70 -67.50 -58.24
CA GLN A 208 -2.55 -66.37 -58.61
C GLN A 208 -3.34 -65.79 -57.43
N ALA A 209 -3.81 -66.64 -56.51
CA ALA A 209 -4.47 -66.20 -55.28
C ALA A 209 -3.49 -65.44 -54.36
N ASN A 210 -2.27 -65.95 -54.19
CA ASN A 210 -1.21 -65.30 -53.41
C ASN A 210 -0.83 -63.92 -53.99
N ILE A 211 -0.70 -63.80 -55.32
CA ILE A 211 -0.41 -62.51 -55.98
C ILE A 211 -1.51 -61.49 -55.69
N LYS A 212 -2.79 -61.86 -55.87
CA LYS A 212 -3.93 -60.97 -55.58
C LYS A 212 -3.99 -60.56 -54.11
N LEU A 213 -3.67 -61.48 -53.19
CA LEU A 213 -3.61 -61.19 -51.76
C LEU A 213 -2.47 -60.23 -51.42
N HIS A 214 -1.30 -60.39 -52.04
CA HIS A 214 -0.18 -59.46 -51.87
C HIS A 214 -0.50 -58.06 -52.40
N GLU A 215 -1.09 -57.94 -53.59
CA GLU A 215 -1.51 -56.64 -54.14
C GLU A 215 -2.54 -55.92 -53.25
N GLU A 216 -3.47 -56.66 -52.63
CA GLU A 216 -4.46 -56.07 -51.74
C GLU A 216 -3.81 -55.65 -50.40
N ILE A 217 -2.93 -56.48 -49.82
CA ILE A 217 -2.17 -56.11 -48.62
C ILE A 217 -1.33 -54.85 -48.87
N GLU A 218 -0.67 -54.75 -50.03
CA GLU A 218 0.12 -53.56 -50.40
C GLU A 218 -0.75 -52.30 -50.48
N LYS A 219 -1.90 -52.36 -51.18
CA LYS A 219 -2.87 -51.26 -51.24
C LYS A 219 -3.40 -50.86 -49.85
N GLN A 220 -3.70 -51.82 -48.98
CA GLN A 220 -4.16 -51.55 -47.62
C GLN A 220 -3.06 -50.88 -46.77
N CYS A 221 -1.81 -51.30 -46.91
CA CYS A 221 -0.66 -50.65 -46.28
C CYS A 221 -0.46 -49.21 -46.79
N GLU A 222 -0.50 -48.98 -48.10
CA GLU A 222 -0.41 -47.64 -48.69
C GLU A 222 -1.53 -46.71 -48.20
N LEU A 223 -2.78 -47.18 -48.21
CA LEU A 223 -3.94 -46.43 -47.72
C LEU A 223 -3.81 -46.10 -46.23
N ARG A 224 -3.34 -47.06 -45.42
CA ARG A 224 -3.10 -46.84 -43.98
C ARG A 224 -2.04 -45.77 -43.75
N TRP A 225 -0.85 -45.90 -44.33
CA TRP A 225 0.23 -44.93 -44.13
C TRP A 225 -0.12 -43.55 -44.68
N LYS A 226 -0.88 -43.48 -45.78
CA LYS A 226 -1.40 -42.21 -46.32
C LYS A 226 -2.37 -41.54 -45.35
N SER A 227 -3.28 -42.30 -44.73
CA SER A 227 -4.19 -41.81 -43.69
C SER A 227 -3.44 -41.29 -42.46
N GLU A 228 -2.43 -42.04 -41.99
CA GLU A 228 -1.57 -41.63 -40.87
C GLU A 228 -0.80 -40.33 -41.21
N LEU A 229 -0.23 -40.22 -42.41
CA LEU A 229 0.45 -39.00 -42.89
C LEU A 229 -0.48 -37.79 -42.97
N ASP A 230 -1.71 -37.95 -43.47
CA ASP A 230 -2.66 -36.84 -43.57
C ASP A 230 -3.21 -36.41 -42.18
N SER A 231 -3.31 -37.33 -41.23
CA SER A 231 -3.56 -37.04 -39.81
C SER A 231 -2.44 -36.21 -39.18
N TYR A 232 -1.18 -36.63 -39.32
CA TYR A 232 -0.03 -35.86 -38.82
C TYR A 232 0.08 -34.48 -39.50
N ARG A 233 -0.22 -34.38 -40.80
CA ARG A 233 -0.26 -33.09 -41.51
C ARG A 233 -1.32 -32.15 -40.93
N GLU A 234 -2.51 -32.64 -40.58
CA GLU A 234 -3.52 -31.80 -39.93
C GLU A 234 -3.10 -31.42 -38.50
N GLN A 235 -2.50 -32.33 -37.73
CA GLN A 235 -1.96 -31.99 -36.41
C GLN A 235 -0.92 -30.87 -36.50
N VAL A 236 0.01 -30.93 -37.48
CA VAL A 236 0.99 -29.85 -37.72
C VAL A 236 0.30 -28.54 -38.12
N ARG A 237 -0.76 -28.56 -38.95
CA ARG A 237 -1.54 -27.34 -39.28
C ARG A 237 -2.20 -26.74 -38.04
N GLN A 238 -2.78 -27.56 -37.18
CA GLN A 238 -3.43 -27.09 -35.95
C GLN A 238 -2.40 -26.53 -34.96
N HIS A 239 -1.26 -27.20 -34.76
CA HIS A 239 -0.16 -26.68 -33.94
C HIS A 239 0.36 -25.34 -34.48
N ALA A 240 0.53 -25.20 -35.80
CA ALA A 240 0.93 -23.93 -36.41
C ALA A 240 -0.07 -22.78 -36.14
N ARG A 241 -1.39 -23.05 -36.25
CA ARG A 241 -2.44 -22.06 -35.90
C ARG A 241 -2.35 -21.66 -34.43
N THR A 242 -2.20 -22.63 -33.52
CA THR A 242 -2.06 -22.37 -32.07
C THR A 242 -0.83 -21.52 -31.77
N ILE A 243 0.31 -21.79 -32.41
CA ILE A 243 1.53 -20.99 -32.27
C ILE A 243 1.27 -19.53 -32.69
N CYS A 244 0.67 -19.28 -33.85
CA CYS A 244 0.38 -17.92 -34.30
C CYS A 244 -0.55 -17.14 -33.33
N VAL A 245 -1.55 -17.81 -32.74
CA VAL A 245 -2.44 -17.21 -31.72
C VAL A 245 -1.67 -16.90 -30.42
N MET A 246 -0.76 -17.79 -30.01
CA MET A 246 0.10 -17.56 -28.85
C MET A 246 1.09 -16.40 -29.10
N GLU A 247 1.67 -16.30 -30.29
CA GLU A 247 2.54 -15.19 -30.71
C GLU A 247 1.80 -13.85 -30.67
N GLU A 248 0.57 -13.77 -31.21
CA GLU A 248 -0.26 -12.56 -31.16
C GLU A 248 -0.57 -12.16 -29.71
N ARG A 249 -0.86 -13.14 -28.83
CA ARG A 249 -1.09 -12.91 -27.40
C ARG A 249 0.19 -12.40 -26.70
N LEU A 250 1.36 -12.95 -27.02
CA LEU A 250 2.65 -12.49 -26.49
C LEU A 250 2.96 -11.04 -26.92
N VAL A 251 2.65 -10.67 -28.17
CA VAL A 251 2.78 -9.28 -28.64
C VAL A 251 1.83 -8.33 -27.89
N LYS A 252 0.57 -8.73 -27.68
CA LYS A 252 -0.41 -7.96 -26.88
C LYS A 252 0.05 -7.76 -25.43
N LEU A 253 0.50 -8.83 -24.77
CA LEU A 253 1.04 -8.76 -23.39
C LEU A 253 2.31 -7.89 -23.31
N THR A 254 3.20 -8.00 -24.28
CA THR A 254 4.43 -7.18 -24.35
C THR A 254 4.09 -5.70 -24.50
N LYS A 255 3.06 -5.35 -25.28
CA LYS A 255 2.56 -3.97 -25.38
C LYS A 255 1.97 -3.48 -24.05
N GLN A 256 1.09 -4.26 -23.41
CA GLN A 256 0.53 -3.92 -22.10
C GLN A 256 1.61 -3.73 -21.03
N LEU A 257 2.65 -4.56 -21.01
CA LEU A 257 3.79 -4.43 -20.11
C LEU A 257 4.59 -3.14 -20.37
N LYS A 258 4.76 -2.74 -21.64
CA LYS A 258 5.38 -1.47 -22.01
C LYS A 258 4.54 -0.27 -21.55
N ASP A 259 3.22 -0.31 -21.76
CA ASP A 259 2.30 0.77 -21.43
C ASP A 259 2.20 0.97 -19.91
N THR A 260 2.00 -0.11 -19.14
CA THR A 260 2.05 -0.08 -17.66
C THR A 260 3.40 0.37 -17.11
N LYS A 261 4.52 -0.04 -17.72
CA LYS A 261 5.85 0.47 -17.36
C LYS A 261 5.96 1.99 -17.58
N ASN A 262 5.40 2.51 -18.68
CA ASN A 262 5.37 3.95 -18.93
C ASN A 262 4.53 4.69 -17.87
N GLU A 263 3.36 4.17 -17.49
CA GLU A 263 2.53 4.71 -16.41
C GLU A 263 3.26 4.73 -15.08
N VAL A 264 3.94 3.64 -14.69
CA VAL A 264 4.78 3.59 -13.49
C VAL A 264 5.88 4.67 -13.53
N THR A 265 6.53 4.89 -14.68
CA THR A 265 7.52 5.99 -14.78
C THR A 265 6.90 7.38 -14.70
N LYS A 266 5.66 7.56 -15.17
CA LYS A 266 4.91 8.82 -15.04
C LYS A 266 4.55 9.09 -13.58
N PHE A 267 3.95 8.12 -12.88
CA PHE A 267 3.64 8.23 -11.46
C PHE A 267 4.90 8.46 -10.61
N LYS A 268 6.03 7.81 -10.94
CA LYS A 268 7.30 8.05 -10.26
C LYS A 268 7.79 9.50 -10.39
N ARG A 269 7.63 10.13 -11.57
CA ARG A 269 7.95 11.56 -11.78
C ARG A 269 7.02 12.45 -10.97
N THR A 270 5.70 12.24 -11.06
CA THR A 270 4.73 13.02 -10.27
C THR A 270 4.99 12.92 -8.77
N ASN A 271 5.39 11.74 -8.27
CA ASN A 271 5.74 11.56 -6.86
C ASN A 271 7.06 12.29 -6.48
N THR A 272 8.06 12.36 -7.37
CA THR A 272 9.26 13.18 -7.12
C THR A 272 8.97 14.68 -7.15
N ASP A 273 8.09 15.12 -8.05
CA ASP A 273 7.64 16.52 -8.13
C ASP A 273 6.82 16.91 -6.89
N GLN A 274 5.94 16.03 -6.42
CA GLN A 274 5.22 16.21 -5.15
C GLN A 274 6.19 16.25 -3.96
N THR A 275 7.19 15.36 -3.91
CA THR A 275 8.20 15.35 -2.84
C THR A 275 8.97 16.68 -2.77
N SER A 276 9.41 17.22 -3.92
CA SER A 276 10.13 18.50 -3.94
C SER A 276 9.22 19.69 -3.55
N THR A 277 7.95 19.71 -3.94
CA THR A 277 7.01 20.74 -3.44
C THR A 277 6.80 20.65 -1.93
N ILE A 278 6.75 19.44 -1.34
CA ILE A 278 6.67 19.25 0.11
C ILE A 278 7.95 19.73 0.81
N GLU A 279 9.12 19.52 0.22
CA GLU A 279 10.40 20.02 0.76
C GLU A 279 10.47 21.55 0.78
N VAL A 280 10.04 22.21 -0.31
CA VAL A 280 9.94 23.69 -0.37
C VAL A 280 8.97 24.20 0.70
N LEU A 281 7.74 23.66 0.76
CA LEU A 281 6.74 24.07 1.75
C LEU A 281 7.19 23.83 3.21
N ARG A 282 8.00 22.80 3.47
CA ARG A 282 8.62 22.57 4.79
C ARG A 282 9.68 23.63 5.11
N SER A 283 10.48 24.04 4.13
CA SER A 283 11.46 25.12 4.28
C SER A 283 10.78 26.47 4.55
N ASP A 284 9.70 26.79 3.82
CA ASP A 284 8.90 28.00 4.04
C ASP A 284 8.25 27.99 5.43
N LEU A 285 7.68 26.85 5.86
CA LEU A 285 7.13 26.69 7.21
C LEU A 285 8.19 26.90 8.29
N GLN A 286 9.39 26.33 8.12
CA GLN A 286 10.51 26.55 9.04
C GLN A 286 10.95 28.03 9.08
N GLY A 287 10.96 28.72 7.93
CA GLY A 287 11.26 30.15 7.83
C GLY A 287 10.24 31.02 8.56
N THR A 288 8.94 30.77 8.35
CA THR A 288 7.87 31.49 9.07
C THR A 288 7.87 31.19 10.57
N GLN A 289 8.22 29.96 10.97
CA GLN A 289 8.36 29.59 12.38
C GLN A 289 9.54 30.30 13.06
N ALA A 290 10.66 30.51 12.34
CA ALA A 290 11.78 31.32 12.83
C ALA A 290 11.35 32.78 13.01
N GLN A 291 10.73 33.40 12.00
CA GLN A 291 10.21 34.78 12.09
C GLN A 291 9.22 34.97 13.24
N LEU A 292 8.31 34.00 13.46
CA LEU A 292 7.38 34.02 14.59
C LEU A 292 8.11 33.87 15.94
N SER A 293 9.22 33.13 15.99
CA SER A 293 10.06 33.03 17.19
C SER A 293 10.77 34.35 17.48
N ASP A 294 11.28 35.03 16.46
CA ASP A 294 11.97 36.31 16.58
C ASP A 294 10.99 37.40 17.06
N ILE A 295 9.83 37.56 16.41
CA ILE A 295 8.77 38.49 16.83
C ILE A 295 8.30 38.20 18.27
N LYS A 296 8.21 36.92 18.65
CA LYS A 296 7.85 36.51 20.02
C LYS A 296 8.94 36.84 21.04
N GLY A 297 10.21 36.96 20.63
CA GLY A 297 11.33 37.42 21.45
C GLY A 297 11.43 38.95 21.52
N GLU A 298 11.14 39.66 20.42
CA GLU A 298 11.17 41.12 20.36
C GLU A 298 10.01 41.77 21.13
N LEU A 299 8.79 41.24 21.02
CA LEU A 299 7.59 41.76 21.70
C LEU A 299 7.76 41.97 23.23
N PRO A 300 8.28 41.01 24.02
CA PRO A 300 8.50 41.23 25.45
C PRO A 300 9.66 42.20 25.75
N GLU A 301 10.66 42.31 24.87
CA GLU A 301 11.76 43.25 25.08
C GLU A 301 11.29 44.70 24.81
N ILE A 302 10.46 44.92 23.78
CA ILE A 302 9.78 46.21 23.54
C ILE A 302 8.88 46.59 24.72
N GLN A 303 8.08 45.65 25.24
CA GLN A 303 7.23 45.90 26.42
C GLN A 303 8.06 46.25 27.67
N LYS A 304 9.20 45.59 27.85
CA LYS A 304 10.14 45.85 28.95
C LYS A 304 10.79 47.23 28.82
N GLU A 305 11.20 47.64 27.62
CA GLU A 305 11.72 48.98 27.33
C GLU A 305 10.66 50.07 27.60
N GLU A 306 9.41 49.86 27.17
CA GLU A 306 8.31 50.78 27.44
C GLU A 306 8.04 50.93 28.95
N ILE A 307 8.05 49.81 29.71
CA ILE A 307 7.93 49.82 31.17
C ILE A 307 9.12 50.56 31.83
N GLU A 308 10.35 50.35 31.35
CA GLU A 308 11.54 51.02 31.88
C GLU A 308 11.50 52.54 31.64
N ASN A 309 11.03 52.97 30.47
CA ASN A 309 10.79 54.38 30.16
C ASN A 309 9.72 55.00 31.08
N VAL A 310 8.56 54.34 31.24
CA VAL A 310 7.49 54.79 32.15
C VAL A 310 7.98 54.85 33.61
N LEU A 311 8.81 53.90 34.05
CA LEU A 311 9.42 53.93 35.39
C LEU A 311 10.39 55.11 35.55
N ASN A 312 11.17 55.44 34.52
CA ASN A 312 12.10 56.56 34.55
C ASN A 312 11.38 57.92 34.53
N ASP A 313 10.28 58.05 33.78
CA ASP A 313 9.46 59.26 33.82
C ASP A 313 8.71 59.41 35.15
N ASN A 314 8.23 58.32 35.76
CA ASN A 314 7.70 58.35 37.13
C ASN A 314 8.76 58.80 38.16
N LYS A 315 10.04 58.44 38.00
CA LYS A 315 11.12 58.95 38.87
C LYS A 315 11.28 60.47 38.72
N LYS A 316 11.27 61.01 37.49
CA LYS A 316 11.35 62.46 37.23
C LYS A 316 10.18 63.20 37.88
N ILE A 317 8.95 62.75 37.62
CA ILE A 317 7.72 63.33 38.19
C ILE A 317 7.75 63.31 39.72
N ASN A 318 8.17 62.21 40.35
CA ASN A 318 8.32 62.15 41.80
C ASN A 318 9.40 63.10 42.34
N GLN A 319 10.47 63.34 41.59
CA GLN A 319 11.51 64.28 41.98
C GLN A 319 11.05 65.75 41.84
N GLU A 320 10.32 66.08 40.78
CA GLU A 320 9.63 67.37 40.61
C GLU A 320 8.57 67.61 41.71
N LEU A 321 7.80 66.57 42.06
CA LEU A 321 6.83 66.61 43.17
C LEU A 321 7.53 66.84 44.52
N CYS A 322 8.71 66.26 44.74
CA CYS A 322 9.51 66.49 45.94
C CYS A 322 10.05 67.94 45.99
N ASN A 323 10.53 68.45 44.86
CA ASN A 323 11.04 69.82 44.73
C ASN A 323 9.93 70.85 44.98
N THR A 324 8.76 70.70 44.34
CA THR A 324 7.58 71.57 44.54
C THR A 324 7.04 71.48 45.96
N LYS A 325 6.99 70.29 46.58
CA LYS A 325 6.65 70.13 48.00
C LYS A 325 7.62 70.88 48.91
N THR A 326 8.91 70.86 48.61
CA THR A 326 9.94 71.61 49.35
C THR A 326 9.75 73.12 49.19
N GLN A 327 9.46 73.61 47.98
CA GLN A 327 9.13 75.01 47.74
C GLN A 327 7.87 75.46 48.51
N LEU A 328 6.83 74.63 48.56
CA LEU A 328 5.62 74.90 49.33
C LEU A 328 5.89 75.00 50.85
N ILE A 329 6.77 74.17 51.39
CA ILE A 329 7.22 74.27 52.80
C ILE A 329 7.94 75.61 53.02
N ASN A 330 8.90 75.97 52.17
CA ASN A 330 9.63 77.24 52.28
C ASN A 330 8.69 78.47 52.19
N LEU A 331 7.68 78.42 51.32
CA LEU A 331 6.66 79.48 51.21
C LEU A 331 5.75 79.53 52.45
N LYS A 332 5.37 78.38 53.02
CA LYS A 332 4.61 78.30 54.27
C LYS A 332 5.40 78.92 55.44
N ASP A 333 6.67 78.57 55.58
CA ASP A 333 7.53 79.10 56.65
C ASP A 333 7.72 80.63 56.51
N SER A 334 7.82 81.12 55.28
CA SER A 334 7.89 82.57 54.99
C SER A 334 6.56 83.30 55.29
N LEU A 335 5.40 82.66 55.05
CA LEU A 335 4.09 83.16 55.45
C LEU A 335 3.93 83.19 56.98
N GLU A 336 4.42 82.18 57.70
CA GLU A 336 4.41 82.16 59.16
C GLU A 336 5.27 83.30 59.73
N GLN A 337 6.47 83.53 59.19
CA GLN A 337 7.32 84.69 59.57
C GLN A 337 6.67 86.05 59.23
N MET A 338 5.89 86.16 58.16
CA MET A 338 5.15 87.39 57.84
C MET A 338 3.97 87.60 58.80
N ASN A 339 3.25 86.54 59.16
CA ASN A 339 2.17 86.60 60.15
C ASN A 339 2.68 86.98 61.55
N GLU A 340 3.86 86.48 61.95
CA GLU A 340 4.50 86.86 63.21
C GLU A 340 4.85 88.37 63.23
N LYS A 341 5.42 88.89 62.13
CA LYS A 341 5.67 90.34 61.98
C LYS A 341 4.38 91.18 61.96
N LEU A 342 3.29 90.67 61.39
CA LEU A 342 1.98 91.34 61.47
C LEU A 342 1.48 91.39 62.91
N TYR A 343 1.59 90.29 63.66
CA TYR A 343 1.24 90.23 65.08
C TYR A 343 2.07 91.23 65.92
N GLU A 344 3.38 91.32 65.69
CA GLU A 344 4.25 92.34 66.33
C GLU A 344 3.80 93.77 66.02
N LYS A 345 3.37 94.04 64.77
CA LYS A 345 2.87 95.35 64.35
C LYS A 345 1.52 95.67 64.98
N ASP A 346 0.61 94.71 65.09
CA ASP A 346 -0.67 94.89 65.77
C ASP A 346 -0.48 95.16 67.27
N GLU A 347 0.44 94.46 67.93
CA GLU A 347 0.83 94.76 69.32
C GLU A 347 1.47 96.16 69.47
N HIS A 348 2.26 96.60 68.49
CA HIS A 348 2.77 97.97 68.47
C HIS A 348 1.65 99.00 68.25
N ILE A 349 0.65 98.70 67.43
CA ILE A 349 -0.53 99.57 67.22
C ILE A 349 -1.35 99.66 68.52
N LYS A 350 -1.61 98.55 69.20
CA LYS A 350 -2.29 98.54 70.51
C LYS A 350 -1.54 99.40 71.55
N ARG A 351 -0.20 99.28 71.63
CA ARG A 351 0.61 100.13 72.51
C ARG A 351 0.46 101.62 72.17
N LEU A 352 0.54 101.99 70.89
CA LEU A 352 0.32 103.38 70.46
C LEU A 352 -1.09 103.88 70.76
N GLN A 353 -2.13 103.05 70.62
CA GLN A 353 -3.50 103.39 70.99
C GLN A 353 -3.62 103.71 72.49
N ILE A 354 -2.97 102.93 73.37
CA ILE A 354 -2.91 103.21 74.82
C ILE A 354 -2.24 104.58 75.07
N THR A 355 -1.07 104.84 74.47
CA THR A 355 -0.37 106.12 74.64
C THR A 355 -1.17 107.31 74.11
N ILE A 356 -1.89 107.15 72.99
CA ILE A 356 -2.80 108.17 72.46
C ILE A 356 -3.97 108.42 73.43
N GLN A 357 -4.51 107.37 74.06
CA GLN A 357 -5.56 107.51 75.07
C GLN A 357 -5.06 108.24 76.32
N GLU A 358 -3.86 107.93 76.81
CA GLU A 358 -3.21 108.62 77.93
C GLU A 358 -2.99 110.11 77.63
N LEU A 359 -2.45 110.44 76.45
CA LEU A 359 -2.27 111.81 75.99
C LEU A 359 -3.62 112.54 75.82
N THR A 360 -4.66 111.84 75.37
CA THR A 360 -6.01 112.40 75.25
C THR A 360 -6.61 112.71 76.62
N ASN A 361 -6.40 111.85 77.62
CA ASN A 361 -6.83 112.10 78.99
C ASN A 361 -6.09 113.29 79.59
N SER A 362 -4.77 113.36 79.44
CA SER A 362 -3.95 114.49 79.89
C SER A 362 -4.36 115.80 79.21
N LYS A 363 -4.66 115.78 77.91
CA LYS A 363 -5.23 116.92 77.18
C LYS A 363 -6.53 117.41 77.83
N HIS A 364 -7.46 116.52 78.17
CA HIS A 364 -8.70 116.90 78.85
C HIS A 364 -8.45 117.53 80.23
N GLU A 365 -7.45 117.07 81.00
CA GLU A 365 -7.07 117.72 82.26
C GLU A 365 -6.56 119.15 82.06
N TYR A 366 -5.75 119.38 81.01
CA TYR A 366 -5.28 120.72 80.66
C TYR A 366 -6.42 121.61 80.13
N GLU A 367 -7.32 121.09 79.31
CA GLU A 367 -8.53 121.82 78.87
C GLU A 367 -9.43 122.21 80.06
N TYR A 368 -9.57 121.32 81.06
CA TYR A 368 -10.29 121.63 82.31
C TYR A 368 -9.60 122.75 83.12
N LYS A 369 -8.26 122.69 83.27
CA LYS A 369 -7.48 123.75 83.93
C LYS A 369 -7.57 125.09 83.20
N ILE A 370 -7.51 125.08 81.86
CA ILE A 370 -7.68 126.30 81.03
C ILE A 370 -9.07 126.90 81.25
N LYS A 371 -10.12 126.07 81.27
CA LYS A 371 -11.50 126.52 81.49
C LYS A 371 -11.68 127.17 82.86
N HIS A 372 -11.16 126.55 83.93
CA HIS A 372 -11.21 127.10 85.28
C HIS A 372 -10.46 128.45 85.38
N LEU A 373 -9.32 128.60 84.70
CA LEU A 373 -8.59 129.87 84.64
C LEU A 373 -9.34 130.96 83.86
N GLN A 374 -10.06 130.59 82.79
CA GLN A 374 -10.92 131.52 82.04
C GLN A 374 -12.11 132.01 82.87
N GLU A 375 -12.70 131.15 83.69
CA GLU A 375 -13.75 131.53 84.64
C GLU A 375 -13.20 132.54 85.68
N THR A 376 -12.01 132.32 86.24
CA THR A 376 -11.36 133.27 87.17
C THR A 376 -11.03 134.63 86.52
N ILE A 377 -10.62 134.66 85.25
CA ILE A 377 -10.34 135.91 84.51
C ILE A 377 -11.63 136.73 84.25
N ASN A 378 -12.77 136.06 84.08
CA ASN A 378 -14.05 136.76 83.91
C ASN A 378 -14.54 137.38 85.23
N ASP A 379 -14.38 136.68 86.37
CA ASP A 379 -14.69 137.18 87.71
C ASP A 379 -13.86 138.41 88.15
N GLU A 380 -12.68 138.61 87.57
CA GLU A 380 -11.88 139.83 87.76
C GLU A 380 -12.28 140.97 86.81
N ARG A 381 -12.75 140.64 85.60
CA ARG A 381 -13.21 141.65 84.62
C ARG A 381 -14.52 142.33 85.03
N GLU A 382 -15.43 141.64 85.71
CA GLU A 382 -16.68 142.26 86.17
C GLU A 382 -16.49 143.27 87.33
N LYS A 383 -15.38 143.21 88.08
CA LYS A 383 -15.17 144.05 89.28
C LYS A 383 -14.59 145.45 89.01
N LEU A 384 -14.21 145.77 87.77
CA LEU A 384 -13.44 146.98 87.44
C LEU A 384 -14.21 148.08 86.67
N ALA A 385 -15.52 147.93 86.47
CA ALA A 385 -16.29 148.72 85.49
C ALA A 385 -17.09 149.93 86.06
N HIS A 386 -16.63 150.65 87.08
CA HIS A 386 -17.46 151.69 87.75
C HIS A 386 -16.88 153.07 88.10
N HIS A 387 -15.66 153.47 87.71
CA HIS A 387 -15.28 154.90 87.74
C HIS A 387 -14.29 155.37 86.63
N HIS A 388 -14.89 155.97 85.61
CA HIS A 388 -14.47 157.08 84.76
C HIS A 388 -13.04 157.72 84.85
N HIS A 389 -12.46 157.92 83.64
CA HIS A 389 -11.96 159.20 83.06
C HIS A 389 -10.45 159.59 83.12
N HIS A 390 -9.91 159.91 81.93
CA HIS A 390 -8.72 160.74 81.59
C HIS A 390 -7.36 160.42 82.26
N ASN A 391 -6.32 160.00 81.51
CA ASN A 391 -5.62 160.82 80.51
C ASN A 391 -4.87 160.02 79.41
N GLU A 392 -4.87 160.59 78.21
CA GLU A 392 -3.97 160.35 77.06
C GLU A 392 -2.92 161.51 76.98
N PRO A 393 -2.01 161.66 75.98
CA PRO A 393 -1.64 160.80 74.83
C PRO A 393 -0.11 160.60 74.64
N ILE A 394 0.28 159.93 73.53
CA ILE A 394 1.39 160.21 72.55
C ILE A 394 1.74 158.84 71.88
N ASN A 395 1.28 158.49 70.66
CA ASN A 395 1.57 158.97 69.29
C ASN A 395 3.06 158.91 68.87
N ALA A 396 3.45 158.45 67.67
CA ALA A 396 2.68 157.90 66.54
C ALA A 396 3.57 157.10 65.57
N SER A 397 2.96 156.19 64.80
CA SER A 397 3.21 156.08 63.35
C SER A 397 1.93 155.58 62.68
N SER A 398 1.43 156.34 61.71
CA SER A 398 0.06 156.23 61.20
C SER A 398 -0.01 155.83 59.72
N LYS A 399 -1.21 155.41 59.28
CA LYS A 399 -1.70 155.36 57.89
C LYS A 399 -1.08 154.29 56.97
N LEU A 400 -1.79 153.16 56.83
CA LEU A 400 -2.12 152.63 55.49
C LEU A 400 -3.37 151.71 55.45
N THR A 401 -4.41 151.99 56.25
CA THR A 401 -5.64 151.18 56.26
C THR A 401 -6.56 151.39 55.04
N GLN A 402 -6.17 152.22 54.06
CA GLN A 402 -7.06 152.67 52.98
C GLN A 402 -6.44 152.76 51.58
N GLU A 403 -5.25 152.19 51.32
CA GLU A 403 -4.65 152.16 49.96
C GLU A 403 -4.36 150.75 49.42
N LEU A 404 -4.19 149.73 50.28
CA LEU A 404 -3.95 148.33 49.84
C LEU A 404 -5.21 147.57 49.37
N ILE A 405 -6.38 148.22 49.35
CA ILE A 405 -7.62 147.67 48.77
C ILE A 405 -7.58 147.66 47.22
N ASN A 406 -6.61 148.34 46.60
CA ASN A 406 -6.46 148.43 45.14
C ASN A 406 -5.22 147.71 44.55
N LEU A 407 -4.59 146.78 45.28
CA LEU A 407 -3.68 145.76 44.69
C LEU A 407 -4.37 144.39 44.55
N GLY A 408 -5.68 144.42 44.28
CA GLY A 408 -6.53 143.24 44.10
C GLY A 408 -6.58 142.66 42.68
N ASN A 409 -5.70 143.06 41.76
CA ASN A 409 -5.60 142.52 40.41
C ASN A 409 -4.14 142.45 39.95
N GLU A 410 -3.77 141.31 39.33
CA GLU A 410 -2.47 141.00 38.71
C GLU A 410 -1.25 140.93 39.68
N CYS A 411 -0.34 139.95 39.60
CA CYS A 411 -0.35 138.75 38.78
C CYS A 411 0.39 137.57 39.43
N LYS A 412 0.07 136.39 38.92
CA LYS A 412 0.64 135.07 39.21
C LYS A 412 2.18 135.04 39.28
N GLY A 413 2.69 134.35 40.30
CA GLY A 413 3.76 133.37 40.14
C GLY A 413 5.19 133.81 40.44
N GLU A 414 5.68 133.48 41.64
CA GLU A 414 7.05 133.01 41.87
C GLU A 414 7.18 132.38 43.27
N ARG A 415 6.97 131.06 43.33
CA ARG A 415 7.29 130.09 44.42
C ARG A 415 6.62 128.72 44.22
N HIS A 416 5.63 128.65 43.31
CA HIS A 416 5.11 127.35 42.88
C HIS A 416 6.08 126.58 41.98
N HIS A 417 7.05 127.21 41.29
CA HIS A 417 8.00 126.46 40.45
C HIS A 417 8.90 125.55 41.30
N GLU A 418 9.55 126.05 42.37
CA GLU A 418 10.40 125.20 43.23
C GLU A 418 9.63 124.09 43.95
N ILE A 419 8.36 124.30 44.30
CA ILE A 419 7.51 123.28 44.94
C ILE A 419 7.01 122.27 43.91
N ILE A 420 6.63 122.72 42.69
CA ILE A 420 6.22 121.85 41.59
C ILE A 420 7.40 121.10 41.00
N ASP A 421 8.61 121.65 40.99
CA ASP A 421 9.83 120.97 40.57
C ASP A 421 10.27 119.95 41.60
N LYS A 422 10.25 120.27 42.90
CA LYS A 422 10.48 119.25 43.96
C LYS A 422 9.41 118.16 43.95
N GLN A 423 8.15 118.47 43.61
CA GLN A 423 7.09 117.47 43.44
C GLN A 423 7.20 116.70 42.11
N ARG A 424 7.66 117.32 41.02
CA ARG A 424 7.98 116.67 39.74
C ARG A 424 9.22 115.81 39.84
N GLU A 425 10.20 116.18 40.67
CA GLU A 425 11.40 115.41 40.93
C GLU A 425 11.08 114.23 41.85
N ALA A 426 10.25 114.41 42.89
CA ALA A 426 9.71 113.30 43.67
C ALA A 426 8.83 112.35 42.82
N LEU A 427 7.98 112.86 41.94
CA LEU A 427 7.19 112.05 41.00
C LEU A 427 8.03 111.46 39.87
N SER A 428 9.12 112.11 39.46
CA SER A 428 10.10 111.59 38.50
C SER A 428 10.84 110.42 39.14
N GLN A 429 11.33 110.57 40.38
CA GLN A 429 11.95 109.50 41.15
C GLN A 429 10.97 108.36 41.47
N LEU A 430 9.69 108.64 41.69
CA LEU A 430 8.67 107.59 41.87
C LEU A 430 8.35 106.88 40.54
N ARG A 431 8.27 107.59 39.41
CA ARG A 431 8.10 107.02 38.06
C ARG A 431 9.38 106.33 37.56
N GLN A 432 10.54 106.75 38.02
CA GLN A 432 11.82 106.11 37.77
C GLN A 432 11.90 104.83 38.58
N ARG A 433 11.60 104.85 39.89
CA ARG A 433 11.46 103.61 40.69
C ARG A 433 10.38 102.68 40.15
N LEU A 434 9.24 103.17 39.67
CA LEU A 434 8.24 102.32 39.00
C LEU A 434 8.75 101.76 37.66
N ARG A 435 9.50 102.54 36.86
CA ARG A 435 10.14 102.01 35.65
C ARG A 435 11.23 101.00 35.99
N ASP A 436 12.07 101.25 36.97
CA ASP A 436 13.17 100.38 37.40
C ASP A 436 12.60 99.10 38.05
N GLN A 437 11.51 99.20 38.82
CA GLN A 437 10.74 98.07 39.36
C GLN A 437 9.98 97.28 38.27
N TYR A 438 9.77 97.85 37.08
CA TYR A 438 9.24 97.18 35.88
C TYR A 438 10.30 96.91 34.78
N MET A 439 11.58 97.25 34.99
CA MET A 439 12.69 97.03 34.05
C MET A 439 13.83 96.17 34.62
N TYR A 440 13.87 95.95 35.94
CA TYR A 440 14.72 94.93 36.56
C TYR A 440 14.03 93.58 36.80
N ILE A 441 12.87 93.35 36.18
CA ILE A 441 12.39 92.01 35.84
C ILE A 441 12.53 91.80 34.32
N SER A 442 13.78 91.75 33.87
CA SER A 442 14.13 91.01 32.65
C SER A 442 15.52 90.40 32.76
N PRO A 443 15.62 89.17 33.31
CA PRO A 443 16.65 88.23 32.96
C PRO A 443 16.05 87.13 32.07
N LYS A 444 16.21 87.31 30.75
CA LYS A 444 16.28 86.25 29.71
C LYS A 444 15.03 85.38 29.50
N GLY A 445 14.85 84.94 28.26
CA GLY A 445 13.68 84.15 27.85
C GLY A 445 13.56 82.84 28.62
N ASN A 446 12.45 82.68 29.33
CA ASN A 446 12.05 81.38 29.89
C ASN A 446 11.26 80.62 28.83
N THR A 447 11.73 79.41 28.55
CA THR A 447 11.18 78.47 27.57
C THR A 447 9.72 78.11 27.83
N GLU A 448 9.21 78.28 29.05
CA GLU A 448 7.85 77.91 29.46
C GLU A 448 6.73 78.51 28.60
N SER A 449 6.86 79.73 28.05
CA SER A 449 5.79 80.28 27.20
C SER A 449 5.72 79.58 25.84
N ASP A 450 6.86 79.29 25.21
CA ASP A 450 6.91 78.55 23.95
C ASP A 450 6.67 77.05 24.17
N GLU A 451 7.07 76.52 25.32
CA GLU A 451 6.83 75.14 25.76
C GLU A 451 5.35 74.91 26.09
N LEU A 452 4.66 75.87 26.72
CA LEU A 452 3.20 75.85 26.88
C LEU A 452 2.48 75.98 25.53
N ILE A 453 2.97 76.79 24.59
CA ILE A 453 2.42 76.87 23.22
C ILE A 453 2.66 75.56 22.45
N LEU A 454 3.81 74.92 22.61
CA LEU A 454 4.14 73.59 22.08
C LEU A 454 3.32 72.49 22.76
N GLN A 455 3.06 72.57 24.06
CA GLN A 455 2.28 71.61 24.83
C GLN A 455 0.79 71.76 24.52
N ILE A 456 0.27 72.98 24.35
CA ILE A 456 -1.08 73.25 23.82
C ILE A 456 -1.19 72.73 22.38
N SER A 457 -0.14 72.87 21.56
CA SER A 457 -0.12 72.33 20.19
C SER A 457 -0.02 70.80 20.15
N LYS A 458 0.72 70.18 21.07
CA LYS A 458 0.81 68.73 21.27
C LYS A 458 -0.53 68.18 21.76
N LEU A 459 -1.10 68.77 22.82
CA LEU A 459 -2.41 68.40 23.35
C LEU A 459 -3.53 68.60 22.33
N LYS A 460 -3.49 69.63 21.46
CA LYS A 460 -4.44 69.78 20.34
C LYS A 460 -4.27 68.67 19.29
N ARG A 461 -3.04 68.25 18.98
CA ARG A 461 -2.76 67.12 18.09
C ARG A 461 -3.23 65.80 18.71
N GLU A 462 -2.98 65.60 19.99
CA GLU A 462 -3.37 64.42 20.77
C GLU A 462 -4.89 64.35 20.96
N ASN A 463 -5.59 65.48 21.12
CA ASN A 463 -7.07 65.53 21.08
C ASN A 463 -7.63 65.21 19.68
N ALA A 464 -6.97 65.66 18.61
CA ALA A 464 -7.34 65.30 17.25
C ALA A 464 -7.09 63.80 16.96
N GLU A 465 -6.01 63.25 17.50
CA GLU A 465 -5.65 61.84 17.38
C GLU A 465 -6.57 60.94 18.23
N LEU A 466 -6.97 61.38 19.43
CA LEU A 466 -8.00 60.72 20.24
C LEU A 466 -9.38 60.77 19.60
N ARG A 467 -9.74 61.88 18.92
CA ARG A 467 -10.96 61.95 18.09
C ARG A 467 -10.88 61.03 16.88
N SER A 468 -9.72 60.93 16.23
CA SER A 468 -9.48 59.96 15.14
C SER A 468 -9.57 58.50 15.62
N LYS A 469 -8.99 58.19 16.79
CA LYS A 469 -9.08 56.87 17.42
C LYS A 469 -10.49 56.54 17.92
N ALA A 470 -11.27 57.53 18.37
CA ALA A 470 -12.68 57.35 18.70
C ALA A 470 -13.53 57.04 17.45
N VAL A 471 -13.31 57.76 16.35
CA VAL A 471 -14.00 57.49 15.06
C VAL A 471 -13.59 56.13 14.46
N LEU A 472 -12.37 55.64 14.71
CA LEU A 472 -11.97 54.28 14.36
C LEU A 472 -12.49 53.20 15.34
N ALA A 473 -12.79 53.56 16.59
CA ALA A 473 -13.40 52.67 17.58
C ALA A 473 -14.92 52.52 17.41
N GLU A 474 -15.62 53.54 16.89
CA GLU A 474 -17.06 53.47 16.56
C GLU A 474 -17.39 52.57 15.36
N VAL A 475 -16.38 52.06 14.62
CA VAL A 475 -16.57 51.13 13.49
C VAL A 475 -16.41 49.66 13.88
N VAL A 476 -16.08 49.32 15.15
CA VAL A 476 -16.01 47.92 15.61
C VAL A 476 -16.64 47.69 16.99
N PRO A 477 -17.91 47.27 17.04
CA PRO A 477 -18.42 46.46 18.14
C PRO A 477 -18.14 44.95 17.94
N SER A 478 -17.46 44.36 18.93
CA SER A 478 -17.66 42.96 19.35
C SER A 478 -17.09 41.79 18.51
N ILE A 479 -15.77 41.57 18.59
CA ILE A 479 -15.19 40.21 18.57
C ILE A 479 -14.43 39.96 19.89
N LYS A 480 -15.17 39.70 20.98
CA LYS A 480 -14.67 39.09 22.23
C LYS A 480 -15.80 38.64 23.18
N ALA A 481 -16.86 38.05 22.62
CA ALA A 481 -17.94 37.41 23.37
C ALA A 481 -18.47 36.17 22.61
N LEU A 482 -17.58 35.21 22.33
CA LEU A 482 -17.92 33.90 21.75
C LEU A 482 -17.78 32.80 22.81
N THR A 483 -18.57 32.91 23.86
CA THR A 483 -18.98 31.78 24.71
C THR A 483 -20.41 32.04 25.20
N ASN A 484 -21.32 31.12 24.85
CA ASN A 484 -22.68 30.98 25.38
C ASN A 484 -23.75 31.97 24.87
N ASN A 485 -24.14 31.76 23.61
CA ASN A 485 -25.50 31.81 23.04
C ASN A 485 -26.52 32.82 23.62
N SER A 486 -26.75 33.89 22.86
CA SER A 486 -27.78 34.91 23.13
C SER A 486 -29.19 34.45 22.73
N THR A 487 -30.19 34.72 23.57
CA THR A 487 -31.60 34.79 23.16
C THR A 487 -31.88 36.18 22.61
N LEU A 488 -32.33 36.27 21.35
CA LEU A 488 -32.67 37.53 20.70
C LEU A 488 -33.97 38.13 21.26
N ALA A 489 -33.87 39.32 21.87
CA ALA A 489 -35.03 40.17 22.13
C ALA A 489 -35.36 40.99 20.88
N LEU A 490 -36.54 40.75 20.30
CA LEU A 490 -37.12 41.57 19.24
C LEU A 490 -38.11 42.55 19.87
N ILE A 491 -37.79 43.84 19.81
CA ILE A 491 -38.75 44.92 20.02
C ILE A 491 -39.15 45.41 18.64
N ASP A 492 -40.44 45.32 18.30
CA ASP A 492 -41.06 46.37 17.48
C ASP A 492 -42.56 46.50 17.75
N PHE A 493 -43.10 47.70 17.53
CA PHE A 493 -44.42 48.15 17.97
C PHE A 493 -45.55 47.80 16.99
N LYS A 494 -46.74 47.42 17.52
CA LYS A 494 -47.98 48.23 17.35
C LYS A 494 -49.23 47.68 18.07
N ASN A 495 -49.84 48.60 18.82
CA ASN A 495 -51.26 48.84 19.13
C ASN A 495 -52.34 47.80 18.73
N GLY A 496 -53.23 47.52 19.68
CA GLY A 496 -54.57 46.98 19.46
C GLY A 496 -55.25 46.79 20.81
N ASP A 497 -56.39 47.45 21.02
CA ASP A 497 -57.19 47.32 22.26
C ASP A 497 -57.90 45.96 22.35
N ASP A 498 -58.22 45.65 23.61
CA ASP A 498 -59.37 44.86 24.08
C ASP A 498 -59.32 43.33 24.21
N ASP A 499 -60.08 42.95 25.24
CA ASP A 499 -60.68 41.67 25.62
C ASP A 499 -59.86 40.54 26.27
N GLN A 500 -60.61 39.78 27.08
CA GLN A 500 -60.17 39.00 28.22
C GLN A 500 -60.01 37.50 27.94
N VAL A 501 -59.10 36.90 28.74
CA VAL A 501 -59.22 35.55 29.31
C VAL A 501 -58.98 34.33 28.36
N THR A 502 -58.31 33.32 28.93
CA THR A 502 -58.04 31.97 28.38
C THR A 502 -57.21 31.85 27.09
N GLY A 503 -55.87 31.86 27.23
CA GLY A 503 -54.96 31.51 26.12
C GLY A 503 -53.56 30.96 26.45
N GLN A 504 -53.08 31.04 27.70
CA GLN A 504 -51.65 30.84 28.05
C GLN A 504 -51.05 29.41 27.90
N LYS A 505 -51.76 28.46 27.27
CA LYS A 505 -51.22 27.13 26.93
C LYS A 505 -50.83 26.93 25.46
N SER A 506 -51.29 27.75 24.51
CA SER A 506 -50.89 27.61 23.10
C SER A 506 -49.49 28.17 22.84
N ALA A 507 -49.23 29.42 23.21
CA ALA A 507 -47.97 30.11 22.89
C ALA A 507 -46.69 29.39 23.37
N ASN A 508 -46.76 28.65 24.49
CA ASN A 508 -45.64 27.82 24.95
C ASN A 508 -45.45 26.55 24.09
N MET A 509 -46.53 25.93 23.60
CA MET A 509 -46.45 24.83 22.65
C MET A 509 -45.92 25.32 21.29
N ASP A 510 -46.30 26.53 20.87
CA ASP A 510 -45.81 27.14 19.63
C ASP A 510 -44.32 27.49 19.71
N HIS A 511 -43.84 28.02 20.83
CA HIS A 511 -42.40 28.27 21.05
C HIS A 511 -41.57 26.97 21.14
N ILE A 512 -42.08 25.93 21.80
CA ILE A 512 -41.43 24.62 21.84
C ILE A 512 -41.43 24.00 20.43
N GLY A 513 -42.55 24.10 19.69
CA GLY A 513 -42.65 23.66 18.30
C GLY A 513 -41.68 24.38 17.37
N LEU A 514 -41.57 25.71 17.48
CA LEU A 514 -40.65 26.53 16.69
C LEU A 514 -39.18 26.19 17.00
N ARG A 515 -38.85 25.96 18.27
CA ARG A 515 -37.50 25.55 18.70
C ARG A 515 -37.16 24.15 18.18
N ASN A 516 -38.06 23.18 18.35
CA ASN A 516 -37.90 21.83 17.83
C ASN A 516 -37.78 21.83 16.29
N ALA A 517 -38.51 22.71 15.59
CA ALA A 517 -38.40 22.89 14.15
C ALA A 517 -37.05 23.52 13.74
N MET A 518 -36.52 24.50 14.49
CA MET A 518 -35.17 25.02 14.28
C MET A 518 -34.10 23.96 14.50
N ASP A 519 -34.18 23.21 15.60
CA ASP A 519 -33.20 22.15 15.93
C ASP A 519 -33.25 21.02 14.89
N ALA A 520 -34.44 20.65 14.40
CA ALA A 520 -34.61 19.69 13.32
C ALA A 520 -34.02 20.19 11.98
N LEU A 521 -34.20 21.48 11.65
CA LEU A 521 -33.63 22.08 10.44
C LEU A 521 -32.10 22.21 10.53
N TYR A 522 -31.56 22.55 11.72
CA TYR A 522 -30.13 22.56 11.98
C TYR A 522 -29.53 21.16 11.78
N THR A 523 -30.13 20.15 12.42
CA THR A 523 -29.69 18.75 12.32
C THR A 523 -29.76 18.24 10.88
N SER A 524 -30.82 18.58 10.15
CA SER A 524 -30.98 18.24 8.72
C SER A 524 -29.90 18.87 7.84
N GLU A 525 -29.55 20.15 8.05
CA GLU A 525 -28.45 20.79 7.34
C GLU A 525 -27.09 20.16 7.69
N GLU A 526 -26.83 19.87 8.95
CA GLU A 526 -25.60 19.20 9.37
C GLU A 526 -25.46 17.81 8.74
N CYS A 527 -26.54 17.00 8.76
CA CYS A 527 -26.60 15.72 8.06
C CYS A 527 -26.33 15.85 6.55
N TYR A 528 -26.93 16.84 5.88
CA TYR A 528 -26.69 17.11 4.46
C TYR A 528 -25.21 17.45 4.19
N LEU A 529 -24.60 18.34 5.00
CA LEU A 529 -23.20 18.75 4.82
C LEU A 529 -22.22 17.60 5.13
N ASN A 530 -22.53 16.76 6.12
CA ASN A 530 -21.77 15.56 6.43
C ASN A 530 -21.85 14.53 5.30
N LEU A 531 -23.05 14.30 4.73
CA LEU A 531 -23.25 13.45 3.57
C LEU A 531 -22.48 13.96 2.34
N ALA A 532 -22.61 15.26 2.03
CA ALA A 532 -21.92 15.89 0.90
C ALA A 532 -20.38 15.79 1.03
N ARG A 533 -19.82 16.00 2.22
CA ARG A 533 -18.38 15.81 2.49
C ARG A 533 -17.95 14.34 2.37
N SER A 534 -18.75 13.40 2.86
CA SER A 534 -18.46 11.95 2.76
C SER A 534 -18.47 11.47 1.30
N ILE A 535 -19.45 11.91 0.50
CA ILE A 535 -19.52 11.62 -0.94
C ILE A 535 -18.32 12.25 -1.67
N SER A 536 -17.99 13.52 -1.38
CA SER A 536 -16.81 14.20 -1.94
C SER A 536 -15.53 13.39 -1.72
N SER A 537 -15.29 12.99 -0.46
CA SER A 537 -14.11 12.23 -0.06
C SER A 537 -14.06 10.82 -0.65
N ARG A 538 -15.20 10.15 -0.91
CA ARG A 538 -15.22 8.82 -1.54
C ARG A 538 -15.05 8.85 -3.06
N LEU A 539 -15.21 10.02 -3.68
CA LEU A 539 -15.07 10.22 -5.13
C LEU A 539 -13.77 10.96 -5.50
N ASP A 540 -12.88 11.20 -4.53
CA ASP A 540 -11.69 12.07 -4.65
C ASP A 540 -12.02 13.43 -5.31
N LEU A 541 -13.15 14.01 -4.91
CA LEU A 541 -13.55 15.36 -5.30
C LEU A 541 -13.18 16.35 -4.21
N ASP A 542 -12.47 17.41 -4.61
CA ASP A 542 -12.21 18.59 -3.81
C ASP A 542 -13.50 19.24 -3.27
N ARG A 543 -13.33 20.19 -2.35
CA ARG A 543 -14.39 20.88 -1.60
C ARG A 543 -15.51 21.43 -2.51
N LEU A 544 -16.60 20.68 -2.62
CA LEU A 544 -17.71 20.98 -3.53
C LEU A 544 -18.36 22.35 -3.23
N PRO A 545 -18.82 23.08 -4.28
CA PRO A 545 -19.58 24.31 -4.08
C PRO A 545 -20.92 24.05 -3.37
N GLY A 546 -21.42 25.03 -2.64
CA GLY A 546 -22.64 24.90 -1.83
C GLY A 546 -22.44 24.27 -0.44
N GLN A 547 -21.22 23.87 -0.05
CA GLN A 547 -20.90 23.30 1.28
C GLN A 547 -20.90 24.32 2.45
N ARG A 548 -21.41 25.54 2.25
CA ARG A 548 -21.61 26.55 3.32
C ARG A 548 -22.93 26.28 4.05
N SER A 549 -22.99 26.51 5.37
CA SER A 549 -24.23 26.42 6.14
C SER A 549 -25.13 27.64 5.86
N LEU A 550 -26.43 27.39 5.62
CA LEU A 550 -27.45 28.43 5.39
C LEU A 550 -27.77 29.25 6.65
N ILE A 551 -27.37 28.75 7.83
CA ILE A 551 -27.52 29.45 9.12
C ILE A 551 -26.67 30.73 9.13
N GLN A 552 -25.43 30.66 8.63
CA GLN A 552 -24.48 31.76 8.60
C GLN A 552 -24.61 32.66 7.35
N VAL A 553 -25.43 32.27 6.37
CA VAL A 553 -25.54 32.94 5.07
C VAL A 553 -26.71 33.95 5.05
N PRO A 554 -26.46 35.23 4.70
CA PRO A 554 -27.51 36.25 4.55
C PRO A 554 -28.62 35.84 3.58
N LYS A 555 -29.87 36.27 3.81
CA LYS A 555 -31.02 35.86 2.99
C LYS A 555 -30.83 36.05 1.47
N ILE A 556 -30.10 37.10 1.07
CA ILE A 556 -29.79 37.44 -0.33
C ILE A 556 -28.89 36.37 -1.00
N GLU A 557 -27.95 35.79 -0.24
CA GLU A 557 -27.01 34.76 -0.71
C GLU A 557 -27.53 33.31 -0.57
N ARG A 558 -28.69 33.11 0.08
CA ARG A 558 -29.27 31.75 0.20
C ARG A 558 -29.67 31.17 -1.16
N GLU A 559 -30.03 32.02 -2.12
CA GLU A 559 -30.38 31.60 -3.48
C GLU A 559 -29.13 31.21 -4.30
N THR A 560 -27.98 31.84 -4.08
CA THR A 560 -26.73 31.43 -4.72
C THR A 560 -26.24 30.09 -4.14
N VAL A 561 -26.25 29.93 -2.81
CA VAL A 561 -25.92 28.64 -2.17
C VAL A 561 -26.89 27.53 -2.59
N ARG A 562 -28.19 27.81 -2.78
CA ARG A 562 -29.17 26.86 -3.33
C ARG A 562 -28.77 26.40 -4.74
N LYS A 563 -28.42 27.34 -5.64
CA LYS A 563 -27.98 27.03 -7.00
C LYS A 563 -26.67 26.25 -7.03
N GLU A 564 -25.70 26.62 -6.18
CA GLU A 564 -24.45 25.85 -6.02
C GLU A 564 -24.74 24.41 -5.59
N ARG A 565 -25.59 24.19 -4.56
CA ARG A 565 -25.98 22.85 -4.11
C ARG A 565 -26.68 22.04 -5.21
N GLN A 566 -27.56 22.66 -5.99
CA GLN A 566 -28.26 22.00 -7.10
C GLN A 566 -27.28 21.57 -8.21
N ASN A 567 -26.35 22.44 -8.59
CA ASN A 567 -25.30 22.14 -9.58
C ASN A 567 -24.38 21.01 -9.09
N THR A 568 -23.98 21.04 -7.80
CA THR A 568 -23.20 19.98 -7.16
C THR A 568 -23.94 18.63 -7.20
N ILE A 569 -25.24 18.59 -6.88
CA ILE A 569 -26.04 17.36 -6.96
C ILE A 569 -26.06 16.83 -8.40
N GLN A 570 -26.29 17.70 -9.40
CA GLN A 570 -26.33 17.30 -10.81
C GLN A 570 -24.98 16.75 -11.30
N LEU A 571 -23.87 17.37 -10.90
CA LEU A 571 -22.51 16.90 -11.21
C LEU A 571 -22.21 15.55 -10.56
N LEU A 572 -22.60 15.36 -9.30
CA LEU A 572 -22.47 14.09 -8.59
C LEU A 572 -23.29 12.98 -9.26
N SER A 573 -24.55 13.26 -9.64
CA SER A 573 -25.39 12.30 -10.38
C SER A 573 -24.77 11.90 -11.72
N GLN A 574 -24.26 12.85 -12.51
CA GLN A 574 -23.55 12.56 -13.75
C GLN A 574 -22.29 11.71 -13.53
N ARG A 575 -21.52 12.01 -12.47
CA ARG A 575 -20.32 11.23 -12.14
C ARG A 575 -20.65 9.81 -11.69
N ILE A 576 -21.72 9.62 -10.93
CA ILE A 576 -22.22 8.31 -10.51
C ILE A 576 -22.67 7.49 -11.72
N GLU A 577 -23.39 8.08 -12.67
CA GLU A 577 -23.84 7.37 -13.88
C GLU A 577 -22.64 6.92 -14.74
N ILE A 578 -21.62 7.77 -14.93
CA ILE A 578 -20.37 7.37 -15.62
C ILE A 578 -19.66 6.22 -14.90
N LEU A 579 -19.62 6.22 -13.56
CA LEU A 579 -19.00 5.15 -12.78
C LEU A 579 -19.79 3.84 -12.87
N LYS A 580 -21.12 3.92 -12.91
CA LYS A 580 -22.03 2.80 -13.12
C LYS A 580 -21.86 2.19 -14.51
N ASP A 581 -21.80 3.00 -15.57
CA ASP A 581 -21.53 2.53 -16.94
C ASP A 581 -20.16 1.85 -17.05
N GLN A 582 -19.13 2.41 -16.42
CA GLN A 582 -17.80 1.81 -16.36
C GLN A 582 -17.77 0.49 -15.59
N LEU A 583 -18.55 0.38 -14.50
CA LEU A 583 -18.68 -0.85 -13.73
C LEU A 583 -19.41 -1.92 -14.54
N GLN A 584 -20.53 -1.58 -15.18
CA GLN A 584 -21.29 -2.49 -16.03
C GLN A 584 -20.47 -2.97 -17.25
N HIS A 585 -19.63 -2.11 -17.83
CA HIS A 585 -18.69 -2.52 -18.88
C HIS A 585 -17.62 -3.49 -18.36
N LYS A 586 -17.05 -3.25 -17.17
CA LYS A 586 -16.10 -4.18 -16.54
C LYS A 586 -16.74 -5.51 -16.15
N GLU A 587 -17.99 -5.49 -15.69
CA GLU A 587 -18.76 -6.68 -15.35
C GLU A 587 -19.07 -7.51 -16.60
N ASN A 588 -19.44 -6.88 -17.71
CA ASN A 588 -19.57 -7.55 -19.01
C ASN A 588 -18.26 -8.18 -19.48
N LEU A 589 -17.13 -7.47 -19.35
CA LEU A 589 -15.81 -7.98 -19.71
C LEU A 589 -15.36 -9.13 -18.79
N LEU A 590 -15.68 -9.08 -17.49
CA LEU A 590 -15.45 -10.19 -16.56
C LEU A 590 -16.32 -11.41 -16.93
N ASN A 591 -17.60 -11.21 -17.26
CA ASN A 591 -18.48 -12.28 -17.76
C ASN A 591 -17.96 -12.90 -19.07
N GLU A 592 -17.34 -12.11 -19.95
CA GLU A 592 -16.65 -12.62 -21.14
C GLU A 592 -15.40 -13.44 -20.76
N TYR A 593 -14.54 -12.96 -19.86
CA TYR A 593 -13.40 -13.73 -19.37
C TYR A 593 -13.79 -14.99 -18.59
N GLU A 594 -14.90 -14.99 -17.85
CA GLU A 594 -15.44 -16.18 -17.19
C GLU A 594 -15.96 -17.21 -18.20
N ARG A 595 -16.61 -16.76 -19.28
CA ARG A 595 -16.98 -17.63 -20.41
C ARG A 595 -15.75 -18.18 -21.11
N ASP A 596 -14.75 -17.37 -21.40
CA ASP A 596 -13.51 -17.83 -22.06
C ASP A 596 -12.69 -18.75 -21.15
N MET A 597 -12.64 -18.50 -19.85
CA MET A 597 -12.04 -19.41 -18.85
C MET A 597 -12.84 -20.72 -18.76
N SER A 598 -14.16 -20.67 -18.86
CA SER A 598 -15.03 -21.85 -18.89
C SER A 598 -14.89 -22.64 -20.19
N ARG A 599 -14.69 -21.96 -21.33
CA ARG A 599 -14.35 -22.58 -22.62
C ARG A 599 -12.97 -23.21 -22.58
N LEU A 600 -11.94 -22.51 -22.10
CA LEU A 600 -10.60 -23.08 -21.93
C LEU A 600 -10.59 -24.29 -20.98
N LYS A 601 -11.40 -24.28 -19.92
CA LYS A 601 -11.62 -25.46 -19.07
C LYS A 601 -12.34 -26.57 -19.84
N LEU A 602 -13.41 -26.26 -20.58
CA LEU A 602 -14.15 -27.24 -21.36
C LEU A 602 -13.28 -27.86 -22.46
N ASP A 603 -12.52 -27.05 -23.21
CA ASP A 603 -11.57 -27.47 -24.23
C ASP A 603 -10.42 -28.31 -23.61
N PHE A 604 -9.97 -27.99 -22.41
CA PHE A 604 -9.00 -28.80 -21.65
C PHE A 604 -9.59 -30.15 -21.17
N PHE A 605 -10.89 -30.21 -20.89
CA PHE A 605 -11.60 -31.44 -20.50
C PHE A 605 -12.15 -32.26 -21.68
N GLN A 606 -12.38 -31.64 -22.85
CA GLN A 606 -12.92 -32.27 -24.07
C GLN A 606 -11.85 -32.60 -25.11
N SER A 607 -10.69 -31.95 -25.07
CA SER A 607 -9.53 -32.45 -25.79
C SER A 607 -9.16 -33.83 -25.23
N PRO A 608 -8.97 -34.87 -26.06
CA PRO A 608 -8.32 -36.09 -25.58
C PRO A 608 -6.95 -35.69 -25.03
N PRO A 609 -6.49 -36.29 -23.92
CA PRO A 609 -5.39 -35.72 -23.15
C PRO A 609 -4.07 -35.94 -23.89
N LEU A 610 -3.74 -35.01 -24.79
CA LEU A 610 -2.56 -35.08 -25.64
C LEU A 610 -1.28 -35.10 -24.79
N ASP A 611 -1.29 -34.36 -23.67
CA ASP A 611 -0.23 -34.40 -22.66
C ASP A 611 -0.16 -35.74 -21.90
N LEU A 612 -1.28 -36.43 -21.65
CA LEU A 612 -1.25 -37.75 -21.01
C LEU A 612 -0.78 -38.81 -22.02
N THR A 613 -1.30 -38.82 -23.26
CA THR A 613 -0.81 -39.75 -24.29
C THR A 613 0.66 -39.51 -24.66
N LEU A 614 1.15 -38.26 -24.62
CA LEU A 614 2.56 -37.94 -24.84
C LEU A 614 3.42 -38.28 -23.62
N ALA A 615 2.91 -38.11 -22.39
CA ALA A 615 3.58 -38.52 -21.17
C ALA A 615 3.64 -40.05 -21.05
N ASP A 616 2.57 -40.75 -21.36
CA ASP A 616 2.46 -42.21 -21.38
C ASP A 616 3.38 -42.80 -22.46
N ALA A 617 3.36 -42.27 -23.69
CA ALA A 617 4.29 -42.71 -24.75
C ALA A 617 5.76 -42.43 -24.42
N LYS A 618 6.06 -41.34 -23.70
CA LYS A 618 7.42 -41.07 -23.19
C LYS A 618 7.78 -41.94 -21.98
N GLY A 619 6.80 -42.29 -21.14
CA GLY A 619 6.94 -43.23 -20.04
C GLY A 619 7.25 -44.63 -20.56
N GLU A 620 6.50 -45.09 -21.56
CA GLU A 620 6.70 -46.38 -22.22
C GLU A 620 8.07 -46.46 -22.93
N GLN A 621 8.52 -45.37 -23.58
CA GLN A 621 9.91 -45.28 -24.08
C GLN A 621 10.94 -45.31 -22.95
N LEU A 622 10.68 -44.65 -21.82
CA LEU A 622 11.58 -44.67 -20.66
C LEU A 622 11.67 -46.08 -20.05
N ASP A 623 10.54 -46.78 -19.93
CA ASP A 623 10.46 -48.14 -19.41
C ASP A 623 11.11 -49.16 -20.37
N GLN A 624 11.00 -48.96 -21.68
CA GLN A 624 11.78 -49.71 -22.67
C GLN A 624 13.29 -49.50 -22.46
N PHE A 625 13.77 -48.26 -22.35
CA PHE A 625 15.19 -48.00 -22.05
C PHE A 625 15.63 -48.55 -20.69
N ILE A 626 14.79 -48.51 -19.66
CA ILE A 626 15.08 -49.11 -18.35
C ILE A 626 15.16 -50.64 -18.47
N SER A 627 14.31 -51.27 -19.26
CA SER A 627 14.35 -52.71 -19.54
C SER A 627 15.61 -53.10 -20.31
N GLU A 628 15.99 -52.35 -21.35
CA GLU A 628 17.25 -52.53 -22.09
C GLU A 628 18.47 -52.35 -21.19
N LEU A 629 18.50 -51.32 -20.33
CA LEU A 629 19.59 -51.10 -19.39
C LEU A 629 19.72 -52.25 -18.38
N ARG A 630 18.60 -52.74 -17.84
CA ARG A 630 18.58 -53.93 -16.96
C ARG A 630 19.06 -55.18 -17.69
N SER A 631 18.62 -55.38 -18.95
CA SER A 631 19.07 -56.49 -19.78
C SER A 631 20.59 -56.43 -20.00
N LYS A 632 21.14 -55.28 -20.42
CA LYS A 632 22.59 -55.10 -20.57
C LYS A 632 23.35 -55.21 -19.25
N GLU A 633 22.77 -54.80 -18.13
CA GLU A 633 23.39 -55.02 -16.82
C GLU A 633 23.46 -56.51 -16.46
N THR A 634 22.39 -57.28 -16.73
CA THR A 634 22.45 -58.75 -16.56
C THR A 634 23.44 -59.42 -17.52
N GLU A 635 23.55 -58.94 -18.77
CA GLU A 635 24.56 -59.40 -19.74
C GLU A 635 25.97 -59.11 -19.23
N ILE A 636 26.25 -57.88 -18.76
CA ILE A 636 27.54 -57.50 -18.15
C ILE A 636 27.86 -58.35 -16.93
N GLN A 637 26.88 -58.68 -16.08
CA GLN A 637 27.08 -59.57 -14.93
C GLN A 637 27.43 -61.00 -15.38
N LEU A 638 26.74 -61.55 -16.39
CA LEU A 638 27.05 -62.86 -16.96
C LEU A 638 28.43 -62.89 -17.64
N LEU A 639 28.79 -61.84 -18.37
CA LEU A 639 30.10 -61.68 -19.00
C LEU A 639 31.20 -61.60 -17.95
N ARG A 640 31.02 -60.81 -16.87
CA ARG A 640 31.95 -60.78 -15.72
C ARG A 640 32.10 -62.16 -15.08
N GLN A 641 30.99 -62.87 -14.83
CA GLN A 641 31.03 -64.22 -14.27
C GLN A 641 31.74 -65.20 -15.20
N SER A 642 31.56 -65.12 -16.52
CA SER A 642 32.31 -65.94 -17.47
C SER A 642 33.80 -65.61 -17.48
N LEU A 643 34.16 -64.31 -17.41
CA LEU A 643 35.54 -63.85 -17.37
C LEU A 643 36.23 -64.36 -16.10
N ASP A 644 35.57 -64.28 -14.95
CA ASP A 644 36.13 -64.75 -13.68
C ASP A 644 36.26 -66.29 -13.67
N ARG A 645 35.30 -67.04 -14.24
CA ARG A 645 35.47 -68.50 -14.48
C ARG A 645 36.68 -68.81 -15.37
N THR A 646 36.90 -68.05 -16.46
CA THR A 646 38.08 -68.25 -17.32
C THR A 646 39.40 -67.88 -16.62
N ARG A 647 39.39 -66.86 -15.75
CA ARG A 647 40.55 -66.50 -14.91
C ARG A 647 40.86 -67.58 -13.88
N GLU A 648 39.85 -68.14 -13.22
CA GLU A 648 40.03 -69.26 -12.28
C GLU A 648 40.54 -70.52 -12.98
N ALA A 649 40.00 -70.84 -14.17
CA ALA A 649 40.51 -71.93 -15.00
C ALA A 649 41.98 -71.72 -15.36
N LEU A 650 42.35 -70.53 -15.86
CA LEU A 650 43.73 -70.18 -16.19
C LEU A 650 44.66 -70.22 -14.95
N LEU A 651 44.20 -69.76 -13.79
CA LEU A 651 44.97 -69.84 -12.54
C LEU A 651 45.16 -71.29 -12.08
N ASN A 652 44.16 -72.14 -12.26
CA ASN A 652 44.27 -73.57 -11.95
C ASN A 652 45.18 -74.30 -12.94
N GLU A 653 45.15 -73.95 -14.23
CA GLU A 653 46.14 -74.43 -15.23
C GLU A 653 47.55 -73.95 -14.89
N GLN A 654 47.74 -72.68 -14.53
CA GLN A 654 49.06 -72.17 -14.11
C GLN A 654 49.57 -72.90 -12.85
N ARG A 655 48.70 -73.16 -11.86
CA ARG A 655 49.02 -73.98 -10.68
C ARG A 655 49.39 -75.41 -11.07
N SER A 656 48.64 -76.04 -11.98
CA SER A 656 48.91 -77.41 -12.42
C SER A 656 50.22 -77.49 -13.22
N VAL A 657 50.48 -76.56 -14.14
CA VAL A 657 51.74 -76.44 -14.89
C VAL A 657 52.92 -76.14 -13.96
N ALA A 658 52.75 -75.32 -12.93
CA ALA A 658 53.78 -75.09 -11.92
C ALA A 658 54.05 -76.36 -11.09
N ALA A 659 53.01 -77.11 -10.73
CA ALA A 659 53.14 -78.40 -10.05
C ALA A 659 53.83 -79.46 -10.95
N PHE A 660 53.49 -79.53 -12.23
CA PHE A 660 54.14 -80.38 -13.23
C PHE A 660 55.61 -80.01 -13.47
N LYS A 661 55.94 -78.71 -13.53
CA LYS A 661 57.33 -78.25 -13.60
C LYS A 661 58.10 -78.66 -12.34
N LYS A 662 57.50 -78.51 -11.15
CA LYS A 662 58.12 -78.89 -9.87
C LYS A 662 58.30 -80.40 -9.72
N SER A 663 57.33 -81.21 -10.15
CA SER A 663 57.43 -82.67 -10.15
C SER A 663 58.46 -83.17 -11.16
N ARG A 664 58.53 -82.57 -12.36
CA ARG A 664 59.56 -82.87 -13.36
C ARG A 664 60.97 -82.51 -12.89
N VAL A 665 61.18 -81.34 -12.29
CA VAL A 665 62.47 -81.00 -11.65
C VAL A 665 62.82 -81.98 -10.53
N SER A 666 61.84 -82.45 -9.74
CA SER A 666 62.08 -83.50 -8.73
C SER A 666 62.43 -84.85 -9.37
N PHE A 667 61.83 -85.19 -10.51
CA PHE A 667 62.11 -86.42 -11.25
C PHE A 667 63.51 -86.38 -11.87
N ASP A 668 63.86 -85.29 -12.55
CA ASP A 668 65.19 -85.06 -13.14
C ASP A 668 66.28 -85.08 -12.04
N CYS A 669 66.02 -84.46 -10.88
CA CYS A 669 66.96 -84.48 -9.76
C CYS A 669 67.13 -85.89 -9.14
N LYS A 670 66.07 -86.70 -9.10
CA LYS A 670 66.15 -88.12 -8.68
C LYS A 670 66.88 -88.98 -9.72
N HIS A 671 66.67 -88.72 -11.01
CA HIS A 671 67.36 -89.44 -12.09
C HIS A 671 68.87 -89.13 -12.10
N MET A 672 69.25 -87.86 -11.88
CA MET A 672 70.64 -87.44 -11.72
C MET A 672 71.31 -88.06 -10.48
N LEU A 673 70.59 -88.17 -9.36
CA LEU A 673 71.09 -88.87 -8.16
C LEU A 673 71.28 -90.38 -8.39
N ALA A 674 70.36 -91.04 -9.10
CA ALA A 674 70.48 -92.45 -9.47
C ALA A 674 71.65 -92.70 -10.44
N PHE A 675 71.83 -91.84 -11.45
CA PHE A 675 72.99 -91.90 -12.35
C PHE A 675 74.31 -91.67 -11.60
N GLY A 676 74.34 -90.69 -10.69
CA GLY A 676 75.50 -90.43 -9.82
C GLY A 676 75.85 -91.63 -8.93
N GLN A 677 74.86 -92.30 -8.35
CA GLN A 677 75.08 -93.52 -7.55
C GLN A 677 75.59 -94.70 -8.38
N CYS A 678 75.10 -94.89 -9.62
CA CYS A 678 75.68 -95.89 -10.54
C CYS A 678 77.15 -95.61 -10.89
N ILE A 679 77.51 -94.35 -11.16
CA ILE A 679 78.89 -93.97 -11.50
C ILE A 679 79.83 -94.11 -10.29
N ILE A 680 79.36 -93.81 -9.08
CA ILE A 680 80.16 -93.99 -7.84
C ILE A 680 80.38 -95.48 -7.55
N HIS A 681 79.38 -96.35 -7.77
CA HIS A 681 79.58 -97.78 -7.57
C HIS A 681 80.54 -98.43 -8.57
N TYR A 682 80.60 -97.94 -9.82
CA TYR A 682 81.52 -98.48 -10.84
C TYR A 682 82.98 -98.10 -10.60
N ASN A 683 83.25 -96.92 -10.00
CA ASN A 683 84.61 -96.45 -9.74
C ASN A 683 85.20 -96.97 -8.41
N HIS A 684 84.38 -97.48 -7.48
CA HIS A 684 84.86 -97.92 -6.16
C HIS A 684 85.39 -99.37 -6.11
N THR A 685 85.21 -100.15 -7.18
CA THR A 685 85.68 -101.54 -7.32
C THR A 685 86.95 -101.70 -8.16
N ALA A 686 87.39 -100.65 -8.87
CA ALA A 686 88.58 -100.69 -9.74
C ALA A 686 89.89 -100.22 -9.05
N GLY A 687 89.88 -100.04 -7.72
CA GLY A 687 90.98 -99.42 -6.97
C GLY A 687 91.79 -100.35 -6.03
N TYR A 688 91.55 -101.67 -6.06
CA TYR A 688 92.22 -102.64 -5.19
C TYR A 688 92.64 -103.93 -5.93
N THR A 689 93.73 -103.84 -6.69
CA THR A 689 94.57 -104.99 -7.03
C THR A 689 96.04 -104.58 -7.04
N ASN A 690 96.75 -104.98 -6.00
CA ASN A 690 98.17 -105.30 -5.99
C ASN A 690 98.36 -106.45 -4.98
#